data_AF-A0A7C5EHZ1-F1
#
_entry.id   AF-A0A7C5EHZ1-F1
#
_cell.length_a   1.000
_cell.length_b   1.000
_cell.length_c   1.000
_cell.angle_alpha   90.00
_cell.angle_beta   90.00
_cell.angle_gamma   90.00
#
_symmetry.space_group_name_H-M   'P 1'
#
loop_
_entity.id
_entity.type
_entity.pdbx_description
1 polymer ?
#
loop_
_entity_poly.entity_id
_entity_poly.type
_entity_poly.pdbx_seq_one_letter_code
_entity_poly.pdbx_strand_id
1 'polypeptide(L)'
;MKNLWIMALLVGACWTARVGAQDTVFNAMEQLEGFEERFASEFSDLYDLERFETIDGKSIPPARLEEVRKEWIAHRDRADAQVAKIKADPDLMAIHTIELALQRHVFFSKITYRKNVDHEPFVLFIERPRRDSPNYYQYIAQKYGPWLQRVTRLFEERFAKPLHLVRRKGFGRFAVVILASRGSYRDYAWATGASDRISVRAHYESPSRLAITFEDVFSRRSGKEREELRAITHEVVHMLQHAYSVPTPDQGPKVLWFLEGLANHLSMAASRGPESMTGSVLDVRALEELADVLVSPEGVLLLNTLPDLVSMEGPGYGAVIRNMAARGVAPNDEVSERALRLFYAQSTLLTYFLDRDGSPYREGYGRYVDAVTKGGHGWATFVEAMKPHDPARIEAEFLAFVRKECCSRFDFPAPSRWPELVEVPEGASLRTTARGSAAGTEAPAAFAFDLPAFQVKSLAFRDEEADAILGAALIQASDGNLGVAIDLLSDRDDPLLAREAERLRDLSKLRRSVFDILLSTRRIVRLRSGGETLQGRVVDVRRDSFVFRVMRENKTIPFAAVPLKDLLSAASMVKVPDSWRLDHLRLLCGRSLRRKKDAAAIPAAARLVEDAPRMRAAIEKGVPAATLLRLIRLYPVPTPDAAEQCVRLIERLVVEFANNDLVASRRENLESCCKILLDRIYRNSPNMAPELNGEVTMAGDGRVRIVYEFDELEELKDFDEERYLEKLGAPPPGKDAVARAEGGALSLQGYTCLVHRLSFAAPLTIRYTLTLEAALEENEGMYLGLCDDGRGNGIYCNDVGGLVVFDGTERVDEAGSPGRVTVQPNHPYTFEITHDGKGNVRVTRDGEPLGRLTQAVRSTGRILLWINVAKAIRIDRVEIEGKLAPGQGAMLEGDWIRARLKDVGF
;
A
#
# COMPACT_ATOMS: atom_id res chain seq x y z
N MET A 1 -4.45 81.76 -79.06
CA MET A 1 -3.09 81.71 -78.48
C MET A 1 -3.21 81.74 -76.97
N LYS A 2 -2.75 80.67 -76.30
CA LYS A 2 -2.46 80.50 -74.86
C LYS A 2 -3.57 80.84 -73.83
N ASN A 3 -3.85 79.83 -73.00
CA ASN A 3 -4.56 79.85 -71.70
C ASN A 3 -6.06 79.47 -71.68
N LEU A 4 -6.39 78.23 -72.11
CA LEU A 4 -7.69 77.61 -71.80
C LEU A 4 -7.57 76.08 -71.66
N TRP A 5 -6.69 75.62 -70.75
CA TRP A 5 -6.48 74.21 -70.38
C TRP A 5 -6.52 74.00 -68.85
N ILE A 6 -7.38 74.73 -68.12
CA ILE A 6 -7.44 74.66 -66.62
C ILE A 6 -8.86 74.41 -66.06
N MET A 7 -9.92 74.28 -66.88
CA MET A 7 -11.29 74.07 -66.37
C MET A 7 -12.00 72.79 -66.87
N ALA A 8 -11.25 71.76 -67.24
CA ALA A 8 -11.80 70.42 -67.49
C ALA A 8 -11.10 69.31 -66.68
N LEU A 9 -10.37 69.69 -65.63
CA LEU A 9 -9.68 68.78 -64.69
C LEU A 9 -10.22 68.89 -63.25
N LEU A 10 -11.35 69.58 -63.05
CA LEU A 10 -11.88 69.93 -61.71
C LEU A 10 -13.32 69.46 -61.42
N VAL A 11 -13.92 68.60 -62.27
CA VAL A 11 -15.24 67.99 -61.98
C VAL A 11 -15.23 66.45 -62.11
N GLY A 12 -14.09 65.84 -62.46
CA GLY A 12 -13.91 64.39 -62.53
C GLY A 12 -13.02 63.79 -61.43
N ALA A 13 -12.84 64.48 -60.29
CA ALA A 13 -11.89 64.08 -59.25
C ALA A 13 -12.46 64.06 -57.81
N CYS A 14 -13.79 64.11 -57.64
CA CYS A 14 -14.43 64.12 -56.31
C CYS A 14 -15.44 62.98 -56.07
N TRP A 15 -15.47 61.95 -56.90
CA TRP A 15 -16.35 60.79 -56.71
C TRP A 15 -15.63 59.45 -56.97
N THR A 16 -14.37 59.31 -56.54
CA THR A 16 -13.93 57.98 -56.10
C THR A 16 -14.65 57.74 -54.78
N ALA A 17 -15.81 57.09 -54.89
CA ALA A 17 -16.51 56.52 -53.77
C ALA A 17 -15.47 55.91 -52.82
N ARG A 18 -15.39 56.45 -51.60
CA ARG A 18 -15.05 55.63 -50.44
C ARG A 18 -16.12 54.54 -50.39
N VAL A 19 -15.97 53.50 -51.22
CA VAL A 19 -16.46 52.18 -50.86
C VAL A 19 -15.65 51.87 -49.62
N GLY A 20 -16.18 52.25 -48.45
CA GLY A 20 -15.58 51.92 -47.17
C GLY A 20 -15.38 50.43 -47.22
N ALA A 21 -14.13 50.00 -47.32
CA ALA A 21 -13.82 48.60 -47.49
C ALA A 21 -14.43 47.90 -46.27
N GLN A 22 -15.49 47.13 -46.50
CA GLN A 22 -16.26 46.53 -45.42
C GLN A 22 -15.29 45.69 -44.60
N ASP A 23 -15.30 45.89 -43.29
CA ASP A 23 -14.53 45.05 -42.40
C ASP A 23 -14.90 43.59 -42.65
N THR A 24 -13.89 42.73 -42.72
CA THR A 24 -14.09 41.29 -42.92
C THR A 24 -13.91 40.60 -41.58
N VAL A 25 -14.76 39.61 -41.29
CA VAL A 25 -14.56 38.73 -40.13
C VAL A 25 -13.30 37.91 -40.39
N PHE A 26 -12.30 38.07 -39.53
CA PHE A 26 -11.05 37.32 -39.65
C PHE A 26 -11.29 35.84 -39.33
N ASN A 27 -10.77 34.95 -40.16
CA ASN A 27 -10.74 33.51 -39.91
C ASN A 27 -9.31 33.01 -40.18
N ALA A 28 -8.58 32.62 -39.13
CA ALA A 28 -7.19 32.21 -39.22
C ALA A 28 -7.01 30.99 -40.14
N MET A 29 -7.90 29.99 -40.05
CA MET A 29 -7.82 28.78 -40.86
C MET A 29 -8.03 29.05 -42.36
N GLU A 30 -8.97 29.94 -42.70
CA GLU A 30 -9.28 30.27 -44.10
C GLU A 30 -8.32 31.30 -44.71
N GLN A 31 -7.86 32.25 -43.91
CA GLN A 31 -7.21 33.46 -44.42
C GLN A 31 -5.69 33.51 -44.20
N LEU A 32 -5.13 32.61 -43.38
CA LEU A 32 -3.69 32.44 -43.17
C LEU A 32 -3.21 31.13 -43.82
N GLU A 33 -2.40 31.26 -44.88
CA GLU A 33 -1.89 30.11 -45.63
C GLU A 33 -1.14 29.11 -44.74
N GLY A 34 -1.59 27.86 -44.75
CA GLY A 34 -0.98 26.74 -44.03
C GLY A 34 -1.25 26.73 -42.52
N PHE A 35 -2.09 27.62 -41.99
CA PHE A 35 -2.33 27.71 -40.54
C PHE A 35 -2.87 26.41 -39.93
N GLU A 36 -3.88 25.79 -40.54
CA GLU A 36 -4.46 24.51 -40.08
C GLU A 36 -3.41 23.39 -39.99
N GLU A 37 -2.56 23.25 -41.01
CA GLU A 37 -1.48 22.25 -41.05
C GLU A 37 -0.46 22.45 -39.92
N ARG A 38 -0.19 23.70 -39.51
CA ARG A 38 0.77 24.05 -38.45
C ARG A 38 0.12 23.94 -37.08
N PHE A 39 -1.16 24.27 -36.97
CA PHE A 39 -1.97 24.03 -35.79
C PHE A 39 -2.02 22.54 -35.43
N ALA A 40 -2.19 21.66 -36.42
CA ALA A 40 -2.17 20.21 -36.25
C ALA A 40 -0.77 19.59 -36.12
N SER A 41 0.31 20.39 -36.26
CA SER A 41 1.69 19.90 -36.25
C SER A 41 2.15 19.50 -34.84
N GLU A 42 3.07 18.53 -34.76
CA GLU A 42 3.79 18.22 -33.51
C GLU A 42 4.68 19.37 -33.02
N PHE A 43 4.96 20.36 -33.89
CA PHE A 43 5.75 21.57 -33.61
C PHE A 43 4.89 22.82 -33.45
N SER A 44 3.59 22.68 -33.19
CA SER A 44 2.64 23.80 -33.14
C SER A 44 3.02 24.88 -32.11
N ASP A 45 3.77 24.52 -31.06
CA ASP A 45 4.31 25.44 -30.05
C ASP A 45 5.32 26.46 -30.62
N LEU A 46 5.92 26.20 -31.78
CA LEU A 46 6.89 27.10 -32.41
C LEU A 46 6.26 28.21 -33.26
N TYR A 47 4.95 28.14 -33.55
CA TYR A 47 4.28 29.01 -34.52
C TYR A 47 3.52 30.21 -33.92
N ASP A 48 3.63 30.48 -32.61
CA ASP A 48 2.93 31.60 -31.90
C ASP A 48 1.43 31.68 -32.26
N LEU A 49 0.75 30.53 -32.30
CA LEU A 49 -0.60 30.39 -32.82
C LEU A 49 -1.63 31.22 -32.04
N GLU A 50 -1.47 31.31 -30.71
CA GLU A 50 -2.35 32.06 -29.80
C GLU A 50 -2.50 33.53 -30.23
N ARG A 51 -1.42 34.15 -30.73
CA ARG A 51 -1.45 35.52 -31.23
C ARG A 51 -2.49 35.71 -32.36
N PHE A 52 -2.62 34.73 -33.25
CA PHE A 52 -3.54 34.78 -34.37
C PHE A 52 -4.94 34.29 -33.99
N GLU A 53 -5.05 33.32 -33.08
CA GLU A 53 -6.33 32.88 -32.51
C GLU A 53 -7.04 34.00 -31.74
N THR A 54 -6.31 34.85 -31.02
CA THR A 54 -6.92 35.95 -30.24
C THR A 54 -7.61 37.01 -31.11
N ILE A 55 -7.33 37.07 -32.41
CA ILE A 55 -8.01 37.97 -33.37
C ILE A 55 -9.01 37.23 -34.26
N ASP A 56 -9.07 35.90 -34.16
CA ASP A 56 -10.03 35.06 -34.88
C ASP A 56 -11.48 35.43 -34.53
N GLY A 57 -12.34 35.48 -35.55
CA GLY A 57 -13.73 35.92 -35.44
C GLY A 57 -13.91 37.44 -35.26
N LYS A 58 -12.85 38.24 -35.20
CA LYS A 58 -12.97 39.71 -35.10
C LYS A 58 -13.13 40.35 -36.48
N SER A 59 -14.00 41.34 -36.56
CA SER A 59 -14.14 42.20 -37.73
C SER A 59 -12.91 43.10 -37.85
N ILE A 60 -12.12 42.95 -38.91
CA ILE A 60 -10.90 43.75 -39.14
C ILE A 60 -10.93 44.44 -40.51
N PRO A 61 -10.41 45.68 -40.61
CA PRO A 61 -10.28 46.36 -41.89
C PRO A 61 -9.31 45.60 -42.83
N PRO A 62 -9.49 45.65 -44.16
CA PRO A 62 -8.62 44.94 -45.10
C PRO A 62 -7.13 45.30 -45.01
N ALA A 63 -6.81 46.55 -44.64
CA ALA A 63 -5.43 46.96 -44.39
C ALA A 63 -4.80 46.18 -43.22
N ARG A 64 -5.57 45.95 -42.14
CA ARG A 64 -5.11 45.17 -41.00
C ARG A 64 -5.01 43.68 -41.34
N LEU A 65 -5.92 43.13 -42.15
CA LEU A 65 -5.84 41.75 -42.62
C LEU A 65 -4.52 41.49 -43.37
N GLU A 66 -4.10 42.42 -44.23
CA GLU A 66 -2.84 42.31 -44.96
C GLU A 66 -1.61 42.40 -44.04
N GLU A 67 -1.67 43.25 -43.01
CA GLU A 67 -0.64 43.28 -41.97
C GLU A 67 -0.56 41.95 -41.22
N VAL A 68 -1.71 41.40 -40.79
CA VAL A 68 -1.78 40.10 -40.09
C VAL A 68 -1.22 38.97 -40.95
N ARG A 69 -1.52 38.96 -42.26
CA ARG A 69 -0.94 37.99 -43.20
C ARG A 69 0.57 38.11 -43.31
N LYS A 70 1.10 39.34 -43.42
CA LYS A 70 2.55 39.58 -43.44
C LYS A 70 3.22 39.17 -42.12
N GLU A 71 2.58 39.47 -40.99
CA GLU A 71 3.03 39.02 -39.66
C GLU A 71 3.06 37.49 -39.60
N TRP A 72 2.01 36.80 -40.06
CA TRP A 72 1.94 35.33 -40.12
C TRP A 72 3.04 34.72 -40.98
N ILE A 73 3.24 35.19 -42.22
CA ILE A 73 4.28 34.68 -43.12
C ILE A 73 5.66 34.81 -42.46
N ALA A 74 5.96 35.96 -41.86
CA ALA A 74 7.26 36.18 -41.21
C ALA A 74 7.47 35.27 -39.98
N HIS A 75 6.42 34.97 -39.22
CA HIS A 75 6.47 34.04 -38.09
C HIS A 75 6.56 32.58 -38.55
N ARG A 76 5.72 32.18 -39.50
CA ARG A 76 5.71 30.86 -40.13
C ARG A 76 7.06 30.51 -40.71
N ASP A 77 7.65 31.38 -41.53
CA ASP A 77 8.92 31.10 -42.20
C ASP A 77 10.08 30.95 -41.18
N ARG A 78 10.03 31.71 -40.08
CA ARG A 78 10.98 31.57 -38.96
C ARG A 78 10.80 30.24 -38.22
N ALA A 79 9.56 29.88 -37.92
CA ALA A 79 9.21 28.62 -37.25
C ALA A 79 9.56 27.42 -38.13
N ASP A 80 9.24 27.45 -39.43
CA ASP A 80 9.59 26.41 -40.41
C ASP A 80 11.11 26.22 -40.50
N ALA A 81 11.90 27.31 -40.51
CA ALA A 81 13.35 27.23 -40.47
C ALA A 81 13.87 26.57 -39.16
N GLN A 82 13.22 26.85 -38.03
CA GLN A 82 13.53 26.21 -36.75
C GLN A 82 13.13 24.73 -36.73
N VAL A 83 11.96 24.38 -37.25
CA VAL A 83 11.49 22.99 -37.41
C VAL A 83 12.44 22.20 -38.30
N ALA A 84 12.87 22.78 -39.43
CA ALA A 84 13.86 22.15 -40.30
C ALA A 84 15.18 21.88 -39.57
N LYS A 85 15.65 22.84 -38.74
CA LYS A 85 16.84 22.66 -37.90
C LYS A 85 16.65 21.55 -36.86
N ILE A 86 15.50 21.50 -36.18
CA ILE A 86 15.19 20.46 -35.20
C ILE A 86 15.09 19.08 -35.86
N LYS A 87 14.46 18.98 -37.03
CA LYS A 87 14.36 17.72 -37.80
C LYS A 87 15.70 17.23 -38.33
N ALA A 88 16.62 18.12 -38.67
CA ALA A 88 17.94 17.77 -39.18
C ALA A 88 18.92 17.27 -38.10
N ASP A 89 18.66 17.59 -36.82
CA ASP A 89 19.54 17.26 -35.71
C ASP A 89 18.80 16.39 -34.67
N PRO A 90 19.11 15.08 -34.58
CA PRO A 90 18.49 14.18 -33.62
C PRO A 90 18.58 14.63 -32.15
N ASP A 91 19.63 15.37 -31.78
CA ASP A 91 19.78 15.89 -30.42
C ASP A 91 18.82 17.05 -30.15
N LEU A 92 18.66 17.96 -31.12
CA LEU A 92 17.68 19.03 -31.03
C LEU A 92 16.25 18.47 -31.01
N MET A 93 15.98 17.44 -31.80
CA MET A 93 14.69 16.72 -31.75
C MET A 93 14.44 16.16 -30.35
N ALA A 94 15.40 15.44 -29.77
CA ALA A 94 15.26 14.86 -28.43
C ALA A 94 15.03 15.95 -27.36
N ILE A 95 15.75 17.07 -27.43
CA ILE A 95 15.55 18.22 -26.52
C ILE A 95 14.15 18.80 -26.68
N HIS A 96 13.70 19.03 -27.92
CA HIS A 96 12.39 19.60 -28.21
C HIS A 96 11.25 18.69 -27.71
N THR A 97 11.35 17.38 -27.94
CA THR A 97 10.36 16.41 -27.42
C THR A 97 10.25 16.48 -25.89
N ILE A 98 11.38 16.61 -25.18
CA ILE A 98 11.39 16.76 -23.72
C ILE A 98 10.73 18.09 -23.31
N GLU A 99 11.06 19.20 -23.99
CA GLU A 99 10.48 20.51 -23.69
C GLU A 99 8.95 20.52 -23.88
N LEU A 100 8.47 19.92 -24.97
CA LEU A 100 7.04 19.79 -25.24
C LEU A 100 6.33 18.95 -24.15
N ALA A 101 6.98 17.87 -23.69
CA ALA A 101 6.46 17.07 -22.57
C ALA A 101 6.37 17.88 -21.27
N LEU A 102 7.39 18.69 -20.95
CA LEU A 102 7.38 19.56 -19.77
C LEU A 102 6.34 20.68 -19.87
N GLN A 103 6.14 21.27 -21.05
CA GLN A 103 5.09 22.28 -21.30
C GLN A 103 3.68 21.73 -21.13
N ARG A 104 3.47 20.43 -21.42
CA ARG A 104 2.18 19.74 -21.23
C ARG A 104 2.01 19.14 -19.84
N HIS A 105 3.08 19.08 -19.05
CA HIS A 105 3.06 18.45 -17.73
C HIS A 105 2.30 19.30 -16.70
N VAL A 106 1.46 18.65 -15.87
CA VAL A 106 0.54 19.28 -14.91
C VAL A 106 1.20 20.26 -13.93
N PHE A 107 2.45 19.98 -13.56
CA PHE A 107 3.29 20.83 -12.70
C PHE A 107 4.25 21.74 -13.48
N PHE A 108 5.12 21.19 -14.33
CA PHE A 108 6.19 21.95 -14.97
C PHE A 108 5.71 23.05 -15.92
N SER A 109 4.51 22.95 -16.47
CA SER A 109 3.85 24.03 -17.23
C SER A 109 3.61 25.31 -16.42
N LYS A 110 3.62 25.23 -15.08
CA LYS A 110 3.29 26.33 -14.17
C LYS A 110 4.50 26.97 -13.49
N ILE A 111 5.69 26.41 -13.67
CA ILE A 111 6.92 26.92 -13.04
C ILE A 111 7.86 27.50 -14.09
N THR A 112 8.71 28.43 -13.67
CA THR A 112 9.78 28.95 -14.52
C THR A 112 11.07 28.15 -14.26
N TYR A 113 11.65 27.60 -15.31
CA TYR A 113 12.94 26.92 -15.28
C TYR A 113 13.88 27.41 -16.39
N ARG A 114 15.17 27.12 -16.25
CA ARG A 114 16.18 27.36 -17.29
C ARG A 114 16.78 26.03 -17.72
N LYS A 115 16.86 25.83 -19.04
CA LYS A 115 17.56 24.70 -19.66
C LYS A 115 19.07 24.91 -19.64
N ASN A 116 19.82 23.87 -19.28
CA ASN A 116 21.28 23.78 -19.41
C ASN A 116 21.65 22.47 -20.14
N VAL A 117 22.53 22.56 -21.14
CA VAL A 117 22.94 21.45 -22.00
C VAL A 117 24.46 21.21 -21.95
N ASP A 118 25.15 21.78 -20.96
CA ASP A 118 26.62 21.76 -20.90
C ASP A 118 27.19 20.38 -20.50
N HIS A 119 26.34 19.48 -20.01
CA HIS A 119 26.71 18.17 -19.46
C HIS A 119 26.09 17.02 -20.22
N GLU A 120 26.54 16.77 -21.46
CA GLU A 120 26.04 15.67 -22.28
C GLU A 120 26.21 14.29 -21.61
N PRO A 121 25.25 13.36 -21.75
CA PRO A 121 24.04 13.40 -22.59
C PRO A 121 22.80 14.03 -21.91
N PHE A 122 22.97 14.81 -20.84
CA PHE A 122 21.87 15.34 -20.06
C PHE A 122 21.39 16.71 -20.53
N VAL A 123 20.11 16.96 -20.28
CA VAL A 123 19.46 18.27 -20.35
C VAL A 123 18.94 18.57 -18.94
N LEU A 124 19.53 19.58 -18.30
CA LEU A 124 19.15 19.96 -16.95
C LEU A 124 18.12 21.08 -17.01
N PHE A 125 16.95 20.85 -16.42
CA PHE A 125 15.90 21.86 -16.24
C PHE A 125 15.92 22.34 -14.81
N ILE A 126 16.44 23.55 -14.61
CA ILE A 126 16.73 24.08 -13.28
C ILE A 126 15.67 25.13 -12.94
N GLU A 127 14.85 24.89 -11.91
CA GLU A 127 13.81 25.83 -11.47
C GLU A 127 14.44 27.16 -10.99
N ARG A 128 13.77 28.28 -11.30
CA ARG A 128 14.18 29.60 -10.81
C ARG A 128 14.22 29.63 -9.26
N PRO A 129 15.31 30.09 -8.63
CA PRO A 129 15.37 30.20 -7.18
C PRO A 129 14.46 31.32 -6.68
N ARG A 130 13.96 31.21 -5.44
CA ARG A 130 13.15 32.28 -4.81
C ARG A 130 13.89 33.61 -4.67
N ARG A 131 15.22 33.58 -4.56
CA ARG A 131 16.08 34.75 -4.54
C ARG A 131 17.02 34.64 -5.73
N ASP A 132 16.97 35.63 -6.61
CA ASP A 132 17.84 35.67 -7.76
C ASP A 132 19.31 35.70 -7.31
N SER A 133 20.08 34.76 -7.84
CA SER A 133 21.52 34.67 -7.63
C SER A 133 22.17 34.53 -9.00
N PRO A 134 23.08 35.46 -9.40
CA PRO A 134 23.61 35.53 -10.77
C PRO A 134 24.21 34.22 -11.28
N ASN A 135 24.77 33.40 -10.39
CA ASN A 135 25.46 32.16 -10.73
C ASN A 135 24.66 30.89 -10.36
N TYR A 136 23.39 31.01 -9.96
CA TYR A 136 22.62 29.88 -9.47
C TYR A 136 22.53 28.73 -10.47
N TYR A 137 22.14 29.02 -11.71
CA TYR A 137 21.97 28.00 -12.75
C TYR A 137 23.29 27.29 -13.09
N GLN A 138 24.38 28.05 -13.22
CA GLN A 138 25.71 27.50 -13.48
C GLN A 138 26.21 26.66 -12.31
N TYR A 139 26.02 27.13 -11.08
CA TYR A 139 26.38 26.39 -9.87
C TYR A 139 25.64 25.05 -9.79
N ILE A 140 24.31 25.05 -10.02
CA ILE A 140 23.51 23.82 -9.98
C ILE A 140 23.95 22.87 -11.09
N ALA A 141 24.16 23.35 -12.31
CA ALA A 141 24.67 22.52 -13.40
C ALA A 141 26.03 21.88 -13.06
N GLN A 142 26.98 22.66 -12.54
CA GLN A 142 28.29 22.17 -12.12
C GLN A 142 28.24 21.24 -10.90
N LYS A 143 27.28 21.43 -9.99
CA LYS A 143 27.08 20.57 -8.82
C LYS A 143 26.60 19.18 -9.25
N TYR A 144 25.63 19.09 -10.15
CA TYR A 144 24.99 17.81 -10.50
C TYR A 144 25.63 17.16 -11.74
N GLY A 145 25.83 17.91 -12.81
CA GLY A 145 26.23 17.41 -14.13
C GLY A 145 27.39 16.41 -14.12
N PRO A 146 28.54 16.71 -13.49
CA PRO A 146 29.69 15.80 -13.44
C PRO A 146 29.37 14.42 -12.83
N TRP A 147 28.52 14.37 -11.80
CA TRP A 147 28.10 13.12 -11.17
C TRP A 147 27.20 12.30 -12.09
N LEU A 148 26.28 12.97 -12.78
CA LEU A 148 25.36 12.33 -13.73
C LEU A 148 26.14 11.72 -14.90
N GLN A 149 27.08 12.49 -15.49
CA GLN A 149 27.96 12.00 -16.55
C GLN A 149 28.78 10.80 -16.10
N ARG A 150 29.27 10.82 -14.85
CA ARG A 150 30.08 9.75 -14.34
C ARG A 150 29.29 8.46 -14.06
N VAL A 151 28.11 8.54 -13.46
CA VAL A 151 27.28 7.35 -13.21
C VAL A 151 26.83 6.71 -14.54
N THR A 152 26.50 7.52 -15.56
CA THR A 152 26.22 7.02 -16.91
C THR A 152 27.42 6.31 -17.52
N ARG A 153 28.59 6.93 -17.48
CA ARG A 153 29.82 6.29 -17.98
C ARG A 153 30.10 4.97 -17.25
N LEU A 154 29.93 4.93 -15.93
CA LEU A 154 30.12 3.72 -15.13
C LEU A 154 29.15 2.61 -15.53
N PHE A 155 27.86 2.92 -15.72
CA PHE A 155 26.86 1.97 -16.21
C PHE A 155 27.21 1.46 -17.61
N GLU A 156 27.59 2.35 -18.52
CA GLU A 156 27.96 2.00 -19.90
C GLU A 156 29.22 1.14 -19.96
N GLU A 157 30.26 1.48 -19.20
CA GLU A 157 31.52 0.73 -19.14
C GLU A 157 31.34 -0.65 -18.51
N ARG A 158 30.48 -0.78 -17.49
CA ARG A 158 30.28 -2.05 -16.78
C ARG A 158 29.28 -2.98 -17.41
N PHE A 159 28.18 -2.44 -17.95
CA PHE A 159 27.06 -3.25 -18.40
C PHE A 159 26.78 -3.03 -19.88
N ALA A 160 26.51 -1.79 -20.31
CA ALA A 160 26.01 -1.58 -21.67
C ALA A 160 27.01 -2.00 -22.75
N LYS A 161 28.30 -1.63 -22.65
CA LYS A 161 29.32 -1.99 -23.64
C LYS A 161 29.67 -3.48 -23.59
N PRO A 162 29.96 -4.10 -22.43
CA PRO A 162 30.32 -5.52 -22.38
C PRO A 162 29.18 -6.45 -22.79
N LEU A 163 27.92 -6.07 -22.53
CA LEU A 163 26.74 -6.87 -22.88
C LEU A 163 26.12 -6.46 -24.23
N HIS A 164 26.74 -5.52 -24.95
CA HIS A 164 26.25 -4.98 -26.23
C HIS A 164 24.80 -4.45 -26.17
N LEU A 165 24.41 -3.85 -25.04
CA LEU A 165 23.09 -3.25 -24.88
C LEU A 165 22.96 -2.01 -25.76
N VAL A 166 21.86 -1.92 -26.49
CA VAL A 166 21.56 -0.79 -27.38
C VAL A 166 20.58 0.15 -26.69
N ARG A 167 20.92 1.44 -26.64
CA ARG A 167 20.02 2.46 -26.13
C ARG A 167 18.81 2.60 -27.05
N ARG A 168 17.60 2.58 -26.49
CA ARG A 168 16.35 2.71 -27.25
C ARG A 168 16.24 4.06 -27.98
N LYS A 169 15.53 4.04 -29.10
CA LYS A 169 15.10 5.26 -29.80
C LYS A 169 14.25 6.12 -28.84
N GLY A 170 14.48 7.44 -28.85
CA GLY A 170 13.81 8.38 -27.93
C GLY A 170 14.55 8.61 -26.60
N PHE A 171 15.71 7.99 -26.38
CA PHE A 171 16.64 8.31 -25.28
C PHE A 171 17.93 8.95 -25.80
N GLY A 172 17.82 9.80 -26.82
CA GLY A 172 18.96 10.56 -27.35
C GLY A 172 19.58 11.48 -26.28
N ARG A 173 18.70 12.10 -25.47
CA ARG A 173 19.05 12.92 -24.32
C ARG A 173 18.30 12.47 -23.07
N PHE A 174 18.90 12.72 -21.91
CA PHE A 174 18.32 12.42 -20.60
C PHE A 174 17.87 13.69 -19.89
N ALA A 175 16.62 13.74 -19.44
CA ALA A 175 16.06 14.90 -18.78
C ALA A 175 16.20 14.79 -17.26
N VAL A 176 16.84 15.80 -16.64
CA VAL A 176 16.91 15.91 -15.18
C VAL A 176 16.34 17.24 -14.74
N VAL A 177 15.33 17.20 -13.88
CA VAL A 177 14.68 18.40 -13.34
C VAL A 177 15.16 18.64 -11.91
N ILE A 178 15.67 19.84 -11.66
CA ILE A 178 16.22 20.24 -10.36
C ILE A 178 15.38 21.39 -9.82
N LEU A 179 14.51 21.07 -8.86
CA LEU A 179 13.63 22.02 -8.21
C LEU A 179 14.39 22.87 -7.19
N ALA A 180 13.95 24.11 -7.00
CA ALA A 180 14.64 25.10 -6.19
C ALA A 180 14.52 24.84 -4.68
N SER A 181 13.61 23.96 -4.26
CA SER A 181 13.42 23.60 -2.85
C SER A 181 12.64 22.32 -2.65
N ARG A 182 12.74 21.75 -1.45
CA ARG A 182 11.87 20.65 -1.00
C ARG A 182 10.37 21.01 -1.07
N GLY A 183 10.02 22.28 -0.85
CA GLY A 183 8.63 22.74 -0.95
C GLY A 183 8.08 22.56 -2.37
N SER A 184 8.82 23.04 -3.37
CA SER A 184 8.48 22.86 -4.79
C SER A 184 8.38 21.39 -5.18
N TYR A 185 9.25 20.54 -4.64
CA TYR A 185 9.15 19.09 -4.84
C TYR A 185 7.89 18.46 -4.23
N ARG A 186 7.41 18.94 -3.08
CA ARG A 186 6.12 18.51 -2.51
C ARG A 186 4.96 18.97 -3.37
N ASP A 187 5.03 20.20 -3.87
CA ASP A 187 4.02 20.76 -4.77
C ASP A 187 3.93 19.95 -6.08
N TYR A 188 5.09 19.55 -6.62
CA TYR A 188 5.17 18.59 -7.73
C TYR A 188 4.47 17.27 -7.37
N ALA A 189 4.84 16.64 -6.26
CA ALA A 189 4.33 15.33 -5.86
C ALA A 189 2.81 15.35 -5.63
N TRP A 190 2.27 16.44 -5.10
CA TRP A 190 0.82 16.63 -4.99
C TRP A 190 0.14 16.82 -6.35
N ALA A 191 0.73 17.64 -7.24
CA ALA A 191 0.16 17.90 -8.56
C ALA A 191 0.11 16.65 -9.45
N THR A 192 1.01 15.69 -9.27
CA THR A 192 1.06 14.43 -10.03
C THR A 192 0.40 13.24 -9.32
N GLY A 193 -0.15 13.43 -8.11
CA GLY A 193 -0.74 12.35 -7.31
C GLY A 193 0.27 11.37 -6.71
N ALA A 194 1.58 11.65 -6.78
CA ALA A 194 2.66 10.83 -6.26
C ALA A 194 2.92 11.09 -4.76
N SER A 195 1.88 10.98 -3.93
CA SER A 195 1.92 11.34 -2.50
C SER A 195 2.88 10.46 -1.69
N ASP A 196 3.09 9.21 -2.09
CA ASP A 196 4.09 8.28 -1.57
C ASP A 196 5.54 8.79 -1.74
N ARG A 197 5.76 9.71 -2.70
CA ARG A 197 7.08 10.28 -3.00
C ARG A 197 7.40 11.57 -2.23
N ILE A 198 6.49 12.08 -1.39
CA ILE A 198 6.70 13.32 -0.62
C ILE A 198 7.92 13.23 0.32
N SER A 199 8.23 12.03 0.79
CA SER A 199 9.31 11.77 1.74
C SER A 199 10.68 11.54 1.07
N VAL A 200 10.71 11.18 -0.22
CA VAL A 200 11.95 10.87 -0.94
C VAL A 200 12.67 12.14 -1.44
N ARG A 201 13.97 12.00 -1.74
CA ARG A 201 14.83 13.11 -2.19
C ARG A 201 14.89 13.28 -3.71
N ALA A 202 14.65 12.21 -4.43
CA ALA A 202 14.60 12.16 -5.87
C ALA A 202 13.65 11.01 -6.26
N HIS A 203 13.15 11.04 -7.49
CA HIS A 203 12.49 9.89 -8.10
C HIS A 203 12.60 9.96 -9.63
N TYR A 204 12.50 8.81 -10.28
CA TYR A 204 12.36 8.67 -11.73
C TYR A 204 10.90 8.46 -12.12
N GLU A 205 10.39 9.33 -12.99
CA GLU A 205 9.04 9.23 -13.56
C GLU A 205 9.10 8.57 -14.94
N SER A 206 8.78 7.27 -15.01
CA SER A 206 8.86 6.48 -16.24
C SER A 206 8.06 7.06 -17.43
N PRO A 207 6.78 7.48 -17.27
CA PRO A 207 5.99 7.99 -18.40
C PRO A 207 6.60 9.25 -19.04
N SER A 208 7.05 10.21 -18.23
CA SER A 208 7.66 11.45 -18.71
C SER A 208 9.16 11.32 -18.98
N ARG A 209 9.78 10.20 -18.56
CA ARG A 209 11.23 9.92 -18.62
C ARG A 209 12.08 10.98 -17.91
N LEU A 210 11.60 11.48 -16.77
CA LEU A 210 12.25 12.54 -16.00
C LEU A 210 12.88 11.98 -14.73
N ALA A 211 14.15 12.28 -14.46
CA ALA A 211 14.71 12.15 -13.11
C ALA A 211 14.56 13.50 -12.39
N ILE A 212 13.89 13.52 -11.25
CA ILE A 212 13.49 14.75 -10.57
C ILE A 212 14.12 14.78 -9.18
N THR A 213 14.73 15.90 -8.82
CA THR A 213 15.25 16.16 -7.46
C THR A 213 15.06 17.63 -7.07
N PHE A 214 15.57 18.02 -5.91
CA PHE A 214 15.54 19.40 -5.45
C PHE A 214 16.85 19.81 -4.75
N GLU A 215 17.16 21.10 -4.82
CA GLU A 215 18.24 21.72 -4.04
C GLU A 215 17.75 21.98 -2.61
N ASP A 216 18.38 21.36 -1.61
CA ASP A 216 18.17 21.71 -0.20
C ASP A 216 19.20 22.76 0.22
N VAL A 217 18.84 24.03 0.11
CA VAL A 217 19.73 25.16 0.44
C VAL A 217 20.22 25.11 1.91
N PHE A 218 19.49 24.43 2.81
CA PHE A 218 19.87 24.28 4.22
C PHE A 218 20.83 23.10 4.46
N SER A 219 20.92 22.15 3.53
CA SER A 219 21.70 20.93 3.68
C SER A 219 23.21 21.17 3.59
N ARG A 220 23.63 22.26 2.92
CA ARG A 220 25.04 22.64 2.70
C ARG A 220 25.89 22.66 3.97
N ARG A 221 25.28 22.94 5.14
CA ARG A 221 25.97 22.98 6.43
C ARG A 221 26.04 21.63 7.15
N SER A 222 25.30 20.63 6.67
CA SER A 222 25.03 19.38 7.39
C SER A 222 25.71 18.15 6.78
N GLY A 223 26.51 18.31 5.72
CA GLY A 223 27.15 17.18 5.01
C GLY A 223 26.18 16.29 4.23
N LYS A 224 24.91 16.70 4.12
CA LYS A 224 23.83 15.97 3.42
C LYS A 224 23.86 16.08 1.90
N GLU A 225 24.77 16.89 1.36
CA GLU A 225 24.99 17.00 -0.10
C GLU A 225 25.30 15.63 -0.74
N ARG A 226 26.02 14.76 -0.04
CA ARG A 226 26.28 13.39 -0.49
C ARG A 226 25.01 12.56 -0.66
N GLU A 227 24.05 12.72 0.25
CA GLU A 227 22.77 12.01 0.16
C GLU A 227 21.94 12.51 -1.02
N GLU A 228 22.00 13.81 -1.33
CA GLU A 228 21.32 14.40 -2.50
C GLU A 228 21.91 13.87 -3.81
N LEU A 229 23.24 13.90 -3.93
CA LEU A 229 23.94 13.40 -5.10
C LEU A 229 23.75 11.90 -5.28
N ARG A 230 23.78 11.12 -4.18
CA ARG A 230 23.42 9.69 -4.21
C ARG A 230 21.98 9.49 -4.70
N ALA A 231 21.02 10.24 -4.16
CA ALA A 231 19.61 10.09 -4.54
C ALA A 231 19.41 10.34 -6.03
N ILE A 232 19.91 11.45 -6.59
CA ILE A 232 19.70 11.72 -8.02
C ILE A 232 20.49 10.78 -8.93
N THR A 233 21.71 10.35 -8.54
CA THR A 233 22.44 9.35 -9.32
C THR A 233 21.76 7.98 -9.29
N HIS A 234 21.09 7.62 -8.20
CA HIS A 234 20.23 6.43 -8.10
C HIS A 234 19.09 6.50 -9.13
N GLU A 235 18.36 7.61 -9.21
CA GLU A 235 17.28 7.79 -10.22
C GLU A 235 17.79 7.79 -11.65
N VAL A 236 19.00 8.33 -11.89
CA VAL A 236 19.62 8.25 -13.21
C VAL A 236 19.95 6.81 -13.58
N VAL A 237 20.28 5.93 -12.64
CA VAL A 237 20.44 4.50 -12.94
C VAL A 237 19.11 3.87 -13.33
N HIS A 238 17.98 4.22 -12.70
CA HIS A 238 16.65 3.78 -13.17
C HIS A 238 16.34 4.27 -14.58
N MET A 239 16.66 5.53 -14.89
CA MET A 239 16.54 6.06 -16.24
C MET A 239 17.42 5.30 -17.24
N LEU A 240 18.64 4.91 -16.88
CA LEU A 240 19.53 4.10 -17.72
C LEU A 240 18.99 2.67 -17.89
N GLN A 241 18.49 2.04 -16.83
CA GLN A 241 17.80 0.75 -16.91
C GLN A 241 16.64 0.82 -17.91
N HIS A 242 15.83 1.88 -17.85
CA HIS A 242 14.73 2.12 -18.79
C HIS A 242 15.21 2.43 -20.22
N ALA A 243 16.32 3.15 -20.38
CA ALA A 243 16.88 3.50 -21.68
C ALA A 243 17.47 2.30 -22.44
N TYR A 244 17.98 1.31 -21.73
CA TYR A 244 18.63 0.12 -22.30
C TYR A 244 17.77 -1.16 -22.22
N SER A 245 16.53 -1.08 -21.72
CA SER A 245 15.60 -2.21 -21.68
C SER A 245 14.70 -2.28 -22.91
N VAL A 246 14.44 -3.47 -23.45
CA VAL A 246 13.58 -3.80 -24.59
C VAL A 246 12.06 -3.90 -24.30
N PRO A 247 11.51 -3.96 -23.06
CA PRO A 247 10.06 -4.00 -22.87
C PRO A 247 9.36 -2.78 -23.50
N THR A 248 8.03 -2.86 -23.55
CA THR A 248 7.12 -1.89 -24.16
C THR A 248 7.54 -0.43 -23.91
N PRO A 249 7.25 0.50 -24.84
CA PRO A 249 7.76 1.88 -24.82
C PRO A 249 7.65 2.64 -23.48
N ASP A 250 6.71 2.21 -22.63
CA ASP A 250 6.34 2.87 -21.38
C ASP A 250 6.78 2.12 -20.11
N GLN A 251 7.36 0.92 -20.23
CA GLN A 251 7.72 0.08 -19.07
C GLN A 251 9.21 -0.27 -19.07
N GLY A 252 9.90 0.07 -17.97
CA GLY A 252 11.23 -0.47 -17.67
C GLY A 252 11.18 -1.94 -17.23
N PRO A 253 12.32 -2.52 -16.83
CA PRO A 253 12.34 -3.86 -16.23
C PRO A 253 11.40 -3.94 -15.02
N LYS A 254 10.75 -5.07 -14.77
CA LYS A 254 9.78 -5.26 -13.67
C LYS A 254 10.35 -5.99 -12.45
N VAL A 255 11.67 -6.13 -12.39
CA VAL A 255 12.36 -6.93 -11.38
C VAL A 255 12.87 -6.03 -10.26
N LEU A 256 12.10 -5.92 -9.17
CA LEU A 256 12.29 -4.89 -8.15
C LEU A 256 13.70 -4.93 -7.51
N TRP A 257 14.19 -6.11 -7.14
CA TRP A 257 15.52 -6.24 -6.50
C TRP A 257 16.65 -5.79 -7.42
N PHE A 258 16.54 -6.09 -8.71
CA PHE A 258 17.53 -5.71 -9.72
C PHE A 258 17.51 -4.20 -9.93
N LEU A 259 16.31 -3.62 -10.05
CA LEU A 259 16.14 -2.18 -10.20
C LEU A 259 16.81 -1.43 -9.05
N GLU A 260 16.36 -1.69 -7.82
CA GLU A 260 16.81 -0.99 -6.62
C GLU A 260 18.25 -1.33 -6.23
N GLY A 261 18.64 -2.61 -6.40
CA GLY A 261 19.97 -3.11 -6.07
C GLY A 261 21.06 -2.51 -6.95
N LEU A 262 20.86 -2.49 -8.27
CA LEU A 262 21.81 -1.90 -9.21
C LEU A 262 21.87 -0.37 -9.08
N ALA A 263 20.71 0.29 -8.91
CA ALA A 263 20.66 1.73 -8.71
C ALA A 263 21.37 2.16 -7.42
N ASN A 264 21.19 1.44 -6.31
CA ASN A 264 21.96 1.70 -5.09
C ASN A 264 23.44 1.39 -5.26
N HIS A 265 23.80 0.22 -5.80
CA HIS A 265 25.19 -0.19 -5.98
C HIS A 265 26.01 0.84 -6.76
N LEU A 266 25.49 1.37 -7.88
CA LEU A 266 26.21 2.33 -8.70
C LEU A 266 26.21 3.76 -8.12
N SER A 267 25.17 4.15 -7.37
CA SER A 267 25.11 5.47 -6.72
C SER A 267 25.94 5.57 -5.44
N MET A 268 26.28 4.44 -4.81
CA MET A 268 27.02 4.39 -3.54
C MET A 268 28.42 5.00 -3.59
N ALA A 269 29.05 5.05 -4.76
CA ALA A 269 30.40 5.58 -4.91
C ALA A 269 30.46 7.14 -4.85
N ALA A 270 29.33 7.80 -4.58
CA ALA A 270 29.20 9.25 -4.52
C ALA A 270 29.74 9.93 -3.23
N SER A 271 30.94 9.55 -2.76
CA SER A 271 31.42 9.95 -1.42
C SER A 271 32.57 10.97 -1.38
N ARG A 272 33.41 11.09 -2.43
CA ARG A 272 34.59 12.00 -2.41
C ARG A 272 34.72 12.93 -3.62
N GLY A 273 34.00 12.66 -4.69
CA GLY A 273 33.89 13.47 -5.90
C GLY A 273 33.42 12.59 -7.06
N PRO A 274 33.01 13.15 -8.21
CA PRO A 274 32.59 12.34 -9.36
C PRO A 274 33.64 11.29 -9.72
N GLU A 275 34.91 11.67 -9.76
CA GLU A 275 36.04 10.78 -10.01
C GLU A 275 36.20 9.64 -8.99
N SER A 276 35.63 9.75 -7.79
CA SER A 276 35.62 8.65 -6.81
C SER A 276 34.60 7.57 -7.14
N MET A 277 33.73 7.77 -8.13
CA MET A 277 32.85 6.75 -8.66
C MET A 277 33.64 5.77 -9.54
N THR A 278 34.50 5.00 -8.89
CA THR A 278 35.37 4.00 -9.51
C THR A 278 35.10 2.66 -8.84
N GLY A 279 34.61 1.69 -9.60
CA GLY A 279 34.49 0.32 -9.12
C GLY A 279 33.31 0.10 -8.17
N SER A 280 33.31 -1.09 -7.54
CA SER A 280 32.25 -1.53 -6.63
C SER A 280 32.58 -1.07 -5.22
N VAL A 281 31.70 -0.32 -4.58
CA VAL A 281 31.86 0.14 -3.19
C VAL A 281 30.88 -0.61 -2.30
N LEU A 282 31.40 -1.25 -1.25
CA LEU A 282 30.57 -1.91 -0.25
C LEU A 282 29.80 -0.88 0.57
N ASP A 283 28.46 -0.98 0.58
CA ASP A 283 27.62 -0.16 1.46
C ASP A 283 27.70 -0.70 2.90
N VAL A 284 28.57 -0.08 3.70
CA VAL A 284 28.78 -0.43 5.11
C VAL A 284 27.51 -0.25 5.94
N ARG A 285 26.62 0.67 5.56
CA ARG A 285 25.35 0.88 6.27
C ARG A 285 24.37 -0.23 5.94
N ALA A 286 24.21 -0.59 4.66
CA ALA A 286 23.41 -1.73 4.27
C ALA A 286 23.91 -3.02 4.95
N LEU A 287 25.23 -3.17 5.05
CA LEU A 287 25.88 -4.29 5.74
C LEU A 287 25.49 -4.33 7.23
N GLU A 288 25.57 -3.19 7.93
CA GLU A 288 25.17 -3.09 9.34
C GLU A 288 23.68 -3.40 9.55
N GLU A 289 22.81 -2.86 8.68
CA GLU A 289 21.36 -3.09 8.73
C GLU A 289 21.02 -4.58 8.53
N LEU A 290 21.70 -5.26 7.60
CA LEU A 290 21.51 -6.70 7.38
C LEU A 290 22.07 -7.53 8.54
N ALA A 291 23.22 -7.12 9.12
CA ALA A 291 23.85 -7.78 10.27
C ALA A 291 22.97 -7.77 11.52
N ASP A 292 22.36 -6.62 11.82
CA ASP A 292 21.47 -6.43 12.98
C ASP A 292 20.28 -7.40 12.97
N VAL A 293 19.89 -7.84 11.79
CA VAL A 293 18.72 -8.70 11.58
C VAL A 293 19.11 -10.16 11.52
N LEU A 294 20.31 -10.47 11.01
CA LEU A 294 20.85 -11.82 10.97
C LEU A 294 21.30 -12.36 12.35
N VAL A 295 21.23 -11.58 13.43
CA VAL A 295 21.54 -12.07 14.79
C VAL A 295 20.34 -12.61 15.56
N SER A 296 19.10 -12.43 15.06
CA SER A 296 17.90 -12.96 15.72
C SER A 296 17.03 -13.78 14.76
N PRO A 297 16.36 -14.85 15.24
CA PRO A 297 15.44 -15.64 14.42
C PRO A 297 14.30 -14.81 13.81
N GLU A 298 13.76 -13.86 14.56
CA GLU A 298 12.65 -13.00 14.12
C GLU A 298 13.11 -12.00 13.06
N GLY A 299 14.35 -11.53 13.16
CA GLY A 299 14.93 -10.66 12.16
C GLY A 299 15.04 -11.37 10.82
N VAL A 300 15.50 -12.62 10.81
CA VAL A 300 15.60 -13.44 9.60
C VAL A 300 14.27 -13.54 8.85
N LEU A 301 13.14 -13.54 9.56
CA LEU A 301 11.79 -13.51 8.96
C LEU A 301 11.43 -12.20 8.24
N LEU A 302 12.31 -11.20 8.24
CA LEU A 302 12.19 -9.99 7.42
C LEU A 302 13.00 -10.08 6.12
N LEU A 303 13.97 -11.00 6.01
CA LEU A 303 14.88 -11.13 4.87
C LEU A 303 14.35 -12.07 3.80
N ASN A 304 14.42 -11.70 2.54
CA ASN A 304 13.91 -12.56 1.48
C ASN A 304 14.92 -13.65 1.16
N THR A 305 14.47 -14.88 0.90
CA THR A 305 15.35 -15.87 0.28
C THR A 305 15.75 -15.40 -1.12
N LEU A 306 16.82 -15.95 -1.70
CA LEU A 306 17.21 -15.61 -3.06
C LEU A 306 16.09 -15.89 -4.08
N PRO A 307 15.37 -17.03 -4.04
CA PRO A 307 14.18 -17.25 -4.86
C PRO A 307 13.10 -16.18 -4.67
N ASP A 308 12.76 -15.84 -3.43
CA ASP A 308 11.74 -14.82 -3.13
C ASP A 308 12.13 -13.46 -3.69
N LEU A 309 13.38 -13.04 -3.44
CA LEU A 309 13.90 -11.74 -3.84
C LEU A 309 13.88 -11.59 -5.37
N VAL A 310 14.29 -12.64 -6.08
CA VAL A 310 14.35 -12.67 -7.54
C VAL A 310 12.95 -12.75 -8.19
N SER A 311 12.00 -13.35 -7.50
CA SER A 311 10.63 -13.55 -7.99
C SER A 311 9.68 -12.39 -7.66
N MET A 312 10.16 -11.35 -6.98
CA MET A 312 9.34 -10.15 -6.71
C MET A 312 9.03 -9.39 -8.00
N GLU A 313 7.77 -9.50 -8.41
CA GLU A 313 7.22 -8.79 -9.56
C GLU A 313 6.15 -7.77 -9.12
N GLY A 314 5.97 -6.74 -9.96
CA GLY A 314 4.86 -5.80 -9.86
C GLY A 314 5.28 -4.35 -9.62
N PRO A 315 4.34 -3.40 -9.80
CA PRO A 315 4.59 -1.99 -9.53
C PRO A 315 4.68 -1.76 -8.01
N GLY A 316 5.85 -1.30 -7.55
CA GLY A 316 6.05 -0.83 -6.19
C GLY A 316 6.38 -1.91 -5.16
N TYR A 317 6.36 -1.50 -3.89
CA TYR A 317 6.96 -2.27 -2.79
C TYR A 317 6.00 -3.23 -2.06
N GLY A 318 4.75 -3.34 -2.52
CA GLY A 318 3.76 -4.24 -1.90
C GLY A 318 4.20 -5.71 -1.88
N ALA A 319 5.00 -6.13 -2.87
CA ALA A 319 5.56 -7.49 -2.92
C ALA A 319 6.49 -7.80 -1.74
N VAL A 320 7.27 -6.82 -1.28
CA VAL A 320 8.16 -6.97 -0.11
C VAL A 320 7.33 -7.26 1.14
N ILE A 321 6.26 -6.48 1.34
CA ILE A 321 5.37 -6.62 2.50
C ILE A 321 4.60 -7.95 2.46
N ARG A 322 4.13 -8.37 1.29
CA ARG A 322 3.45 -9.66 1.12
C ARG A 322 4.39 -10.84 1.41
N ASN A 323 5.62 -10.83 0.90
CA ASN A 323 6.58 -11.90 1.16
C ASN A 323 6.98 -11.97 2.64
N MET A 324 7.11 -10.83 3.30
CA MET A 324 7.29 -10.76 4.75
C MET A 324 6.08 -11.37 5.49
N ALA A 325 4.85 -10.99 5.12
CA ALA A 325 3.64 -11.51 5.74
C ALA A 325 3.47 -13.03 5.55
N ALA A 326 3.82 -13.55 4.36
CA ALA A 326 3.81 -14.98 4.06
C ALA A 326 4.76 -15.80 4.96
N ARG A 327 5.74 -15.14 5.59
CA ARG A 327 6.68 -15.72 6.56
C ARG A 327 6.21 -15.58 8.02
N GLY A 328 4.94 -15.25 8.22
CA GLY A 328 4.32 -15.16 9.54
C GLY A 328 4.57 -13.83 10.25
N VAL A 329 5.07 -12.80 9.57
CA VAL A 329 5.31 -11.49 10.19
C VAL A 329 4.15 -10.55 9.90
N ALA A 330 3.35 -10.25 10.93
CA ALA A 330 2.22 -9.33 10.80
C ALA A 330 2.67 -7.91 10.38
N PRO A 331 2.15 -7.36 9.28
CA PRO A 331 2.53 -6.04 8.82
C PRO A 331 1.99 -4.94 9.77
N ASN A 332 2.86 -4.00 10.11
CA ASN A 332 2.51 -2.69 10.67
C ASN A 332 3.47 -1.64 10.10
N ASP A 333 3.25 -0.36 10.36
CA ASP A 333 4.05 0.73 9.76
C ASP A 333 5.56 0.58 10.05
N GLU A 334 5.93 0.29 11.30
CA GLU A 334 7.35 0.17 11.70
C GLU A 334 8.01 -1.07 11.09
N VAL A 335 7.31 -2.20 11.12
CA VAL A 335 7.79 -3.48 10.58
C VAL A 335 7.88 -3.40 9.05
N SER A 336 6.90 -2.80 8.40
CA SER A 336 6.89 -2.59 6.95
C SER A 336 8.04 -1.68 6.54
N GLU A 337 8.23 -0.55 7.21
CA GLU A 337 9.36 0.34 6.95
C GLU A 337 10.71 -0.38 7.15
N ARG A 338 10.82 -1.21 8.20
CA ARG A 338 12.03 -2.02 8.43
C ARG A 338 12.25 -3.05 7.33
N ALA A 339 11.23 -3.79 6.90
CA ALA A 339 11.31 -4.77 5.83
C ALA A 339 11.73 -4.12 4.50
N LEU A 340 11.21 -2.93 4.19
CA LEU A 340 11.63 -2.17 3.02
C LEU A 340 13.09 -1.77 3.08
N ARG A 341 13.57 -1.21 4.21
CA ARG A 341 15.00 -0.89 4.38
C ARG A 341 15.89 -2.13 4.21
N LEU A 342 15.46 -3.27 4.74
CA LEU A 342 16.20 -4.54 4.60
C LEU A 342 16.19 -5.08 3.18
N PHE A 343 15.07 -4.98 2.47
CA PHE A 343 15.00 -5.31 1.05
C PHE A 343 16.00 -4.50 0.23
N TYR A 344 16.08 -3.18 0.48
CA TYR A 344 17.06 -2.30 -0.12
C TYR A 344 18.50 -2.70 0.20
N ALA A 345 18.78 -2.95 1.49
CA ALA A 345 20.10 -3.38 1.95
C ALA A 345 20.52 -4.70 1.31
N GLN A 346 19.63 -5.70 1.31
CA GLN A 346 19.85 -7.02 0.73
C GLN A 346 20.09 -6.94 -0.78
N SER A 347 19.23 -6.23 -1.52
CA SER A 347 19.35 -6.06 -2.98
C SER A 347 20.66 -5.37 -3.37
N THR A 348 21.07 -4.35 -2.61
CA THR A 348 22.32 -3.61 -2.83
C THR A 348 23.53 -4.50 -2.59
N LEU A 349 23.56 -5.22 -1.46
CA LEU A 349 24.69 -6.08 -1.09
C LEU A 349 24.80 -7.30 -1.99
N LEU A 350 23.67 -7.89 -2.41
CA LEU A 350 23.65 -8.99 -3.37
C LEU A 350 24.20 -8.53 -4.72
N THR A 351 23.75 -7.37 -5.21
CA THR A 351 24.29 -6.78 -6.46
C THR A 351 25.80 -6.54 -6.36
N TYR A 352 26.27 -5.95 -5.25
CA TYR A 352 27.70 -5.77 -5.00
C TYR A 352 28.46 -7.11 -5.00
N PHE A 353 27.93 -8.12 -4.31
CA PHE A 353 28.54 -9.45 -4.21
C PHE A 353 28.68 -10.13 -5.57
N LEU A 354 27.66 -9.99 -6.43
CA LEU A 354 27.64 -10.55 -7.77
C LEU A 354 28.55 -9.78 -8.75
N ASP A 355 28.57 -8.44 -8.71
CA ASP A 355 29.27 -7.59 -9.70
C ASP A 355 30.72 -7.24 -9.34
N ARG A 356 31.13 -7.29 -8.07
CA ARG A 356 32.46 -6.82 -7.64
C ARG A 356 33.62 -7.46 -8.42
N ASP A 357 34.72 -6.72 -8.52
CA ASP A 357 35.94 -7.21 -9.15
C ASP A 357 36.43 -8.48 -8.45
N GLY A 358 36.74 -9.52 -9.24
CA GLY A 358 37.13 -10.83 -8.73
C GLY A 358 36.00 -11.72 -8.22
N SER A 359 34.73 -11.30 -8.30
CA SER A 359 33.61 -12.20 -8.02
C SER A 359 33.54 -13.33 -9.05
N PRO A 360 33.43 -14.61 -8.63
CA PRO A 360 33.25 -15.71 -9.57
C PRO A 360 31.89 -15.63 -10.29
N TYR A 361 30.94 -14.87 -9.75
CA TYR A 361 29.56 -14.78 -10.25
C TYR A 361 29.34 -13.67 -11.27
N ARG A 362 30.35 -12.85 -11.55
CA ARG A 362 30.20 -11.64 -12.35
C ARG A 362 29.72 -11.91 -13.77
N GLU A 363 30.24 -12.96 -14.41
CA GLU A 363 29.83 -13.32 -15.76
C GLU A 363 28.35 -13.75 -15.81
N GLY A 364 27.93 -14.57 -14.85
CA GLY A 364 26.52 -14.98 -14.73
C GLY A 364 25.58 -13.82 -14.42
N TYR A 365 26.02 -12.89 -13.56
CA TYR A 365 25.27 -11.66 -13.31
C TYR A 365 25.17 -10.77 -14.56
N GLY A 366 26.22 -10.69 -15.37
CA GLY A 366 26.19 -10.01 -16.67
C GLY A 366 25.14 -10.60 -17.62
N ARG A 367 25.07 -11.93 -17.72
CA ARG A 367 24.00 -12.61 -18.48
C ARG A 367 22.61 -12.34 -17.90
N TYR A 368 22.49 -12.24 -16.58
CA TYR A 368 21.22 -11.93 -15.94
C TYR A 368 20.77 -10.49 -16.26
N VAL A 369 21.68 -9.52 -16.20
CA VAL A 369 21.44 -8.13 -16.61
C VAL A 369 20.94 -8.09 -18.06
N ASP A 370 21.64 -8.78 -18.98
CA ASP A 370 21.23 -8.87 -20.39
C ASP A 370 19.82 -9.47 -20.54
N ALA A 371 19.54 -10.59 -19.88
CA ALA A 371 18.22 -11.23 -19.91
C ALA A 371 17.12 -10.30 -19.38
N VAL A 372 17.34 -9.64 -18.23
CA VAL A 372 16.37 -8.70 -17.64
C VAL A 372 16.12 -7.49 -18.52
N THR A 373 17.17 -6.94 -19.14
CA THR A 373 17.00 -5.85 -20.10
C THR A 373 16.22 -6.29 -21.34
N LYS A 374 16.26 -7.56 -21.72
CA LYS A 374 15.45 -8.15 -22.81
C LYS A 374 14.04 -8.57 -22.37
N GLY A 375 13.63 -8.25 -21.14
CA GLY A 375 12.31 -8.55 -20.60
C GLY A 375 12.22 -9.88 -19.86
N GLY A 376 13.33 -10.60 -19.65
CA GLY A 376 13.38 -11.75 -18.76
C GLY A 376 13.15 -11.33 -17.30
N HIS A 377 12.50 -12.19 -16.52
CA HIS A 377 12.25 -11.95 -15.10
C HIS A 377 12.05 -13.27 -14.36
N GLY A 378 11.95 -13.18 -13.04
CA GLY A 378 11.66 -14.31 -12.16
C GLY A 378 12.81 -15.29 -11.99
N TRP A 379 12.54 -16.34 -11.20
CA TRP A 379 13.52 -17.33 -10.77
C TRP A 379 14.19 -18.07 -11.93
N ALA A 380 13.42 -18.57 -12.89
CA ALA A 380 13.94 -19.35 -14.01
C ALA A 380 14.99 -18.58 -14.83
N THR A 381 14.73 -17.29 -15.10
CA THR A 381 15.68 -16.41 -15.80
C THR A 381 16.99 -16.26 -15.02
N PHE A 382 16.91 -16.13 -13.69
CA PHE A 382 18.08 -16.05 -12.84
C PHE A 382 18.89 -17.35 -12.84
N VAL A 383 18.23 -18.50 -12.63
CA VAL A 383 18.91 -19.81 -12.63
C VAL A 383 19.65 -20.04 -13.95
N GLU A 384 19.01 -19.77 -15.09
CA GLU A 384 19.64 -19.93 -16.40
C GLU A 384 20.86 -19.02 -16.56
N ALA A 385 20.72 -17.74 -16.22
CA ALA A 385 21.80 -16.77 -16.33
C ALA A 385 23.00 -17.12 -15.44
N MET A 386 22.77 -17.67 -14.25
CA MET A 386 23.82 -17.95 -13.26
C MET A 386 24.63 -19.23 -13.52
N LYS A 387 24.26 -20.07 -14.51
CA LYS A 387 24.99 -21.30 -14.84
C LYS A 387 26.50 -21.06 -15.11
N PRO A 388 27.42 -21.93 -14.66
CA PRO A 388 27.18 -23.23 -14.03
C PRO A 388 26.99 -23.15 -12.51
N HIS A 389 26.86 -21.95 -11.93
CA HIS A 389 26.73 -21.80 -10.48
C HIS A 389 25.32 -22.21 -10.03
N ASP A 390 25.28 -23.01 -8.98
CA ASP A 390 24.06 -23.36 -8.27
C ASP A 390 23.54 -22.14 -7.47
N PRO A 391 22.28 -21.69 -7.68
CA PRO A 391 21.67 -20.61 -6.92
C PRO A 391 21.68 -20.82 -5.40
N ALA A 392 21.48 -22.05 -4.91
CA ALA A 392 21.51 -22.33 -3.47
C ALA A 392 22.91 -22.07 -2.90
N ARG A 393 23.94 -22.45 -3.66
CA ARG A 393 25.34 -22.14 -3.32
C ARG A 393 25.62 -20.63 -3.37
N ILE A 394 25.06 -19.89 -4.33
CA ILE A 394 25.19 -18.42 -4.41
C ILE A 394 24.63 -17.77 -3.14
N GLU A 395 23.45 -18.18 -2.69
CA GLU A 395 22.84 -17.66 -1.47
C GLU A 395 23.68 -17.98 -0.22
N ALA A 396 24.13 -19.23 -0.07
CA ALA A 396 24.99 -19.63 1.04
C ALA A 396 26.31 -18.82 1.09
N GLU A 397 26.98 -18.66 -0.06
CA GLU A 397 28.21 -17.86 -0.16
C GLU A 397 27.96 -16.37 0.05
N PHE A 398 26.81 -15.83 -0.37
CA PHE A 398 26.40 -14.46 -0.10
C PHE A 398 26.21 -14.20 1.40
N LEU A 399 25.49 -15.06 2.11
CA LEU A 399 25.31 -14.95 3.55
C LEU A 399 26.62 -15.11 4.31
N ALA A 400 27.48 -16.03 3.88
CA ALA A 400 28.83 -16.18 4.42
C ALA A 400 29.67 -14.91 4.19
N PHE A 401 29.55 -14.28 3.03
CA PHE A 401 30.18 -12.99 2.74
C PHE A 401 29.69 -11.89 3.68
N VAL A 402 28.36 -11.74 3.87
CA VAL A 402 27.80 -10.76 4.80
C VAL A 402 28.33 -11.00 6.21
N ARG A 403 28.24 -12.25 6.73
CA ARG A 403 28.79 -12.66 8.03
C ARG A 403 30.26 -12.26 8.19
N LYS A 404 31.09 -12.60 7.19
CA LYS A 404 32.53 -12.31 7.20
C LYS A 404 32.81 -10.81 7.26
N GLU A 405 32.19 -10.02 6.39
CA GLU A 405 32.39 -8.57 6.36
C GLU A 405 31.91 -7.92 7.66
N CYS A 406 30.77 -8.36 8.20
CA CYS A 406 30.24 -7.88 9.48
C CYS A 406 31.21 -8.14 10.63
N CYS A 407 31.64 -9.39 10.82
CA CYS A 407 32.59 -9.74 11.88
C CYS A 407 33.94 -9.02 11.74
N SER A 408 34.35 -8.67 10.52
CA SER A 408 35.61 -7.95 10.29
C SER A 408 35.54 -6.46 10.62
N ARG A 409 34.35 -5.85 10.54
CA ARG A 409 34.14 -4.39 10.65
C ARG A 409 33.49 -3.97 11.97
N PHE A 410 32.74 -4.88 12.57
CA PHE A 410 31.86 -4.61 13.69
C PHE A 410 32.06 -5.67 14.80
N ASP A 411 31.81 -5.28 16.05
CA ASP A 411 31.91 -6.17 17.23
C ASP A 411 30.66 -7.05 17.38
N PHE A 412 30.40 -7.91 16.38
CA PHE A 412 29.27 -8.86 16.37
C PHE A 412 29.67 -10.22 16.97
N PRO A 413 28.71 -10.95 17.59
CA PRO A 413 28.94 -12.30 18.09
C PRO A 413 29.41 -13.24 16.97
N ALA A 414 30.21 -14.24 17.36
CA ALA A 414 30.82 -15.19 16.44
C ALA A 414 29.78 -15.89 15.52
N PRO A 415 30.15 -16.24 14.27
CA PRO A 415 29.23 -16.74 13.25
C PRO A 415 28.41 -17.99 13.64
N SER A 416 28.89 -18.78 14.61
CA SER A 416 28.23 -20.01 15.06
C SER A 416 26.89 -19.80 15.78
N ARG A 417 26.45 -18.55 15.97
CA ARG A 417 25.19 -18.20 16.64
C ARG A 417 24.13 -17.60 15.71
N TRP A 418 24.40 -17.55 14.42
CA TRP A 418 23.52 -16.90 13.46
C TRP A 418 22.49 -17.93 12.98
N PRO A 419 21.18 -17.63 13.05
CA PRO A 419 20.15 -18.52 12.51
C PRO A 419 20.37 -18.77 11.01
N GLU A 420 19.97 -19.96 10.55
CA GLU A 420 19.82 -20.25 9.13
C GLU A 420 18.60 -19.48 8.59
N LEU A 421 18.62 -19.14 7.29
CA LEU A 421 17.43 -18.56 6.66
C LEU A 421 16.32 -19.62 6.69
N VAL A 422 15.13 -19.23 7.11
CA VAL A 422 13.96 -20.10 7.11
C VAL A 422 13.37 -20.11 5.70
N GLU A 423 13.29 -21.28 5.07
CA GLU A 423 12.60 -21.45 3.80
C GLU A 423 11.09 -21.22 3.97
N VAL A 424 10.47 -20.53 3.02
CA VAL A 424 9.01 -20.41 2.96
C VAL A 424 8.45 -21.76 2.51
N PRO A 425 7.49 -22.38 3.23
CA PRO A 425 6.86 -23.61 2.76
C PRO A 425 6.25 -23.41 1.37
N GLU A 426 6.57 -24.29 0.41
CA GLU A 426 5.93 -24.31 -0.91
C GLU A 426 4.40 -24.40 -0.75
N GLY A 427 3.67 -23.35 -1.15
CA GLY A 427 2.20 -23.31 -1.10
C GLY A 427 1.57 -22.15 -0.31
N ALA A 428 2.36 -21.31 0.38
CA ALA A 428 1.87 -20.17 1.16
C ALA A 428 1.45 -18.93 0.31
N SER A 429 0.72 -19.13 -0.79
CA SER A 429 0.13 -18.04 -1.59
C SER A 429 -1.09 -17.47 -0.88
N LEU A 430 -0.89 -16.39 -0.10
CA LEU A 430 -1.97 -15.69 0.59
C LEU A 430 -2.89 -14.93 -0.41
N ARG A 431 -4.16 -15.33 -0.43
CA ARG A 431 -5.28 -14.58 -1.03
C ARG A 431 -5.47 -13.27 -0.24
N THR A 432 -5.20 -12.12 -0.83
CA THR A 432 -5.50 -10.81 -0.22
C THR A 432 -6.84 -10.27 -0.71
N THR A 433 -7.84 -10.21 0.17
CA THR A 433 -9.07 -9.44 -0.01
C THR A 433 -8.81 -7.99 0.44
N ALA A 434 -8.79 -7.07 -0.52
CA ALA A 434 -8.68 -5.64 -0.23
C ALA A 434 -10.09 -5.03 -0.11
N ARG A 435 -10.52 -4.68 1.11
CA ARG A 435 -11.69 -3.80 1.32
C ARG A 435 -11.24 -2.50 1.97
N GLY A 436 -11.48 -1.40 1.27
CA GLY A 436 -11.34 -0.04 1.79
C GLY A 436 -12.54 0.33 2.67
N SER A 437 -12.31 1.16 3.67
CA SER A 437 -13.38 1.88 4.39
C SER A 437 -12.92 3.30 4.68
N ALA A 438 -13.67 4.25 4.15
CA ALA A 438 -13.67 5.64 4.57
C ALA A 438 -15.12 6.09 4.70
N ALA A 439 -15.64 6.12 5.93
CA ALA A 439 -16.80 6.91 6.29
C ALA A 439 -16.71 7.26 7.78
N GLY A 440 -16.68 8.55 8.07
CA GLY A 440 -16.67 9.06 9.44
C GLY A 440 -18.05 8.92 10.09
N THR A 441 -18.06 8.53 11.36
CA THR A 441 -19.27 8.54 12.19
C THR A 441 -18.93 9.12 13.57
N GLU A 442 -19.79 10.02 14.02
CA GLU A 442 -19.80 10.56 15.38
C GLU A 442 -20.07 9.43 16.38
N ALA A 443 -19.35 9.46 17.51
CA ALA A 443 -19.40 8.41 18.51
C ALA A 443 -20.78 8.36 19.22
N PRO A 444 -21.50 7.22 19.21
CA PRO A 444 -22.71 7.06 19.99
C PRO A 444 -22.40 6.91 21.49
N ALA A 445 -23.33 7.39 22.32
CA ALA A 445 -23.25 7.31 23.78
C ALA A 445 -23.08 5.87 24.27
N ALA A 446 -22.19 5.67 25.25
CA ALA A 446 -21.82 4.37 25.80
C ALA A 446 -23.02 3.63 26.39
N PHE A 447 -23.53 2.63 25.67
CA PHE A 447 -24.40 1.60 26.22
C PHE A 447 -23.55 0.63 27.06
N ALA A 448 -23.81 0.57 28.36
CA ALA A 448 -23.26 -0.46 29.24
C ALA A 448 -24.08 -1.75 29.04
N PHE A 449 -23.44 -2.82 28.53
CA PHE A 449 -24.06 -4.14 28.38
C PHE A 449 -23.52 -5.12 29.42
N ASP A 450 -24.43 -5.92 30.01
CA ASP A 450 -24.15 -7.03 30.92
C ASP A 450 -23.59 -8.23 30.15
N LEU A 451 -22.29 -8.21 29.80
CA LEU A 451 -21.57 -9.44 29.47
C LEU A 451 -21.12 -10.13 30.77
N PRO A 452 -21.09 -11.47 30.83
CA PRO A 452 -20.51 -12.18 31.97
C PRO A 452 -19.08 -11.67 32.19
N ALA A 453 -18.82 -11.13 33.38
CA ALA A 453 -17.55 -10.48 33.67
C ALA A 453 -16.39 -11.49 33.57
N PHE A 454 -15.62 -11.42 32.49
CA PHE A 454 -14.35 -12.15 32.40
C PHE A 454 -13.45 -11.73 33.56
N GLN A 455 -13.00 -12.70 34.35
CA GLN A 455 -12.11 -12.43 35.47
C GLN A 455 -10.69 -12.25 34.97
N VAL A 456 -10.29 -11.03 34.59
CA VAL A 456 -8.92 -10.69 34.13
C VAL A 456 -7.82 -11.21 35.06
N LYS A 457 -8.12 -11.34 36.35
CA LYS A 457 -7.22 -11.92 37.36
C LYS A 457 -6.77 -13.35 37.00
N SER A 458 -7.53 -14.11 36.21
CA SER A 458 -7.13 -15.44 35.74
C SER A 458 -5.95 -15.42 34.76
N LEU A 459 -5.63 -14.25 34.19
CA LEU A 459 -4.47 -14.02 33.33
C LEU A 459 -3.28 -13.43 34.11
N ALA A 460 -3.44 -13.06 35.38
CA ALA A 460 -2.40 -12.40 36.16
C ALA A 460 -1.17 -13.29 36.38
N PHE A 461 0.00 -12.66 36.52
CA PHE A 461 1.24 -13.34 36.88
C PHE A 461 1.20 -13.86 38.31
N ARG A 462 1.74 -15.06 38.50
CA ARG A 462 1.93 -15.70 39.80
C ARG A 462 3.37 -15.50 40.29
N ASP A 463 3.61 -15.61 41.59
CA ASP A 463 4.93 -15.36 42.18
C ASP A 463 5.99 -16.35 41.70
N GLU A 464 5.60 -17.60 41.41
CA GLU A 464 6.48 -18.62 40.84
C GLU A 464 6.98 -18.30 39.42
N GLU A 465 6.44 -17.26 38.77
CA GLU A 465 6.76 -16.86 37.40
C GLU A 465 7.77 -15.72 37.34
N ALA A 466 8.71 -15.68 38.30
CA ALA A 466 9.65 -14.59 38.50
C ALA A 466 10.43 -14.18 37.24
N ASP A 467 10.87 -15.14 36.41
CA ASP A 467 11.59 -14.84 35.17
C ASP A 467 10.69 -14.20 34.09
N ALA A 468 9.42 -14.60 34.00
CA ALA A 468 8.45 -14.01 33.09
C ALA A 468 8.08 -12.57 33.53
N ILE A 469 7.91 -12.37 34.84
CA ILE A 469 7.70 -11.06 35.47
C ILE A 469 8.90 -10.16 35.18
N LEU A 470 10.13 -10.65 35.39
CA LEU A 470 11.36 -9.93 35.08
C LEU A 470 11.43 -9.55 33.60
N GLY A 471 11.20 -10.50 32.70
CA GLY A 471 11.22 -10.27 31.25
C GLY A 471 10.21 -9.21 30.81
N ALA A 472 8.97 -9.32 31.28
CA ALA A 472 7.93 -8.33 31.02
C ALA A 472 8.30 -6.93 31.55
N ALA A 473 8.85 -6.85 32.77
CA ALA A 473 9.28 -5.58 33.37
C ALA A 473 10.42 -4.94 32.56
N LEU A 474 11.42 -5.71 32.13
CA LEU A 474 12.56 -5.21 31.36
C LEU A 474 12.13 -4.72 29.98
N ILE A 475 11.19 -5.41 29.31
CA ILE A 475 10.60 -4.95 28.05
C ILE A 475 9.82 -3.65 28.25
N GLN A 476 8.94 -3.57 29.27
CA GLN A 476 8.24 -2.33 29.60
C GLN A 476 9.20 -1.18 29.90
N ALA A 477 10.30 -1.47 30.61
CA ALA A 477 11.33 -0.48 30.88
C ALA A 477 12.01 0.00 29.59
N SER A 478 12.40 -0.92 28.70
CA SER A 478 12.95 -0.62 27.37
C SER A 478 12.05 0.32 26.55
N ASP A 479 10.74 0.08 26.60
CA ASP A 479 9.71 0.89 25.92
C ASP A 479 9.49 2.26 26.60
N GLY A 480 10.15 2.51 27.73
CA GLY A 480 10.08 3.78 28.46
C GLY A 480 9.07 3.80 29.61
N ASN A 481 8.27 2.73 29.77
CA ASN A 481 7.22 2.55 30.78
C ASN A 481 7.78 2.14 32.16
N LEU A 482 8.72 2.93 32.70
CA LEU A 482 9.43 2.60 33.93
C LEU A 482 8.49 2.41 35.14
N GLY A 483 7.41 3.17 35.25
CA GLY A 483 6.44 3.02 36.34
C GLY A 483 5.80 1.64 36.35
N VAL A 484 5.30 1.19 35.19
CA VAL A 484 4.68 -0.13 35.02
C VAL A 484 5.68 -1.25 35.33
N ALA A 485 6.92 -1.09 34.87
CA ALA A 485 7.98 -2.04 35.15
C ALA A 485 8.30 -2.13 36.66
N ILE A 486 8.36 -0.99 37.36
CA ILE A 486 8.58 -0.94 38.81
C ILE A 486 7.41 -1.58 39.56
N ASP A 487 6.17 -1.27 39.20
CA ASP A 487 4.97 -1.81 39.84
C ASP A 487 4.90 -3.33 39.68
N LEU A 488 5.28 -3.83 38.50
CA LEU A 488 5.29 -5.28 38.22
C LEU A 488 6.29 -6.06 39.09
N LEU A 489 7.42 -5.42 39.43
CA LEU A 489 8.49 -6.01 40.24
C LEU A 489 8.34 -5.77 41.74
N SER A 490 7.52 -4.79 42.15
CA SER A 490 7.34 -4.43 43.55
C SER A 490 6.52 -5.49 44.29
N ASP A 491 6.75 -5.60 45.61
CA ASP A 491 6.02 -6.51 46.50
C ASP A 491 6.15 -8.01 46.18
N ARG A 492 7.21 -8.41 45.46
CA ARG A 492 7.53 -9.81 45.14
C ARG A 492 8.65 -10.35 46.04
N ASP A 493 8.54 -11.61 46.44
CA ASP A 493 9.53 -12.32 47.25
C ASP A 493 10.66 -12.95 46.39
N ASP A 494 11.25 -12.17 45.48
CA ASP A 494 12.45 -12.56 44.72
C ASP A 494 13.53 -11.46 44.84
N PRO A 495 14.73 -11.79 45.37
CA PRO A 495 15.79 -10.81 45.59
C PRO A 495 16.28 -10.09 44.32
N LEU A 496 16.21 -10.74 43.15
CA LEU A 496 16.59 -10.11 41.87
C LEU A 496 15.52 -9.13 41.42
N LEU A 497 14.23 -9.48 41.52
CA LEU A 497 13.13 -8.57 41.16
C LEU A 497 13.17 -7.30 42.03
N ALA A 498 13.39 -7.45 43.33
CA ALA A 498 13.53 -6.33 44.26
C ALA A 498 14.72 -5.40 43.90
N ARG A 499 15.88 -6.00 43.58
CA ARG A 499 17.05 -5.23 43.10
C ARG A 499 16.77 -4.51 41.79
N GLU A 500 16.10 -5.17 40.85
CA GLU A 500 15.80 -4.57 39.56
C GLU A 500 14.79 -3.43 39.69
N ALA A 501 13.79 -3.55 40.55
CA ALA A 501 12.88 -2.45 40.89
C ALA A 501 13.65 -1.23 41.43
N GLU A 502 14.65 -1.43 42.29
CA GLU A 502 15.53 -0.37 42.77
C GLU A 502 16.34 0.28 41.64
N ARG A 503 16.93 -0.52 40.75
CA ARG A 503 17.67 -0.01 39.58
C ARG A 503 16.77 0.81 38.63
N LEU A 504 15.54 0.38 38.38
CA LEU A 504 14.59 1.12 37.54
C LEU A 504 14.12 2.44 38.19
N ARG A 505 14.00 2.50 39.52
CA ARG A 505 13.78 3.76 40.25
C ARG A 505 14.96 4.70 40.08
N ASP A 506 16.18 4.18 40.16
CA ASP A 506 17.41 4.94 39.92
C ASP A 506 17.55 5.41 38.46
N LEU A 507 17.11 4.60 37.50
CA LEU A 507 17.05 4.97 36.09
C LEU A 507 16.02 6.09 35.85
N SER A 508 14.90 6.09 36.57
CA SER A 508 13.91 7.19 36.54
C SER A 508 14.52 8.51 37.05
N LYS A 509 15.34 8.46 38.10
CA LYS A 509 16.11 9.63 38.59
C LYS A 509 17.14 10.08 37.55
N LEU A 510 17.89 9.13 36.96
CA LEU A 510 18.86 9.43 35.91
C LEU A 510 18.21 10.12 34.72
N ARG A 511 17.04 9.65 34.27
CA ARG A 511 16.29 10.25 33.16
C ARG A 511 16.12 11.75 33.37
N ARG A 512 15.63 12.16 34.55
CA ARG A 512 15.49 13.57 34.90
C ARG A 512 16.84 14.31 34.91
N SER A 513 17.85 13.75 35.57
CA SER A 513 19.19 14.37 35.64
C SER A 513 19.81 14.62 34.27
N VAL A 514 19.62 13.71 33.30
CA VAL A 514 20.09 13.92 31.91
C VAL A 514 19.45 15.16 31.30
N PHE A 515 18.15 15.35 31.47
CA PHE A 515 17.44 16.51 30.95
C PHE A 515 17.79 17.81 31.69
N ASP A 516 18.04 17.76 33.00
CA ASP A 516 18.58 18.91 33.76
C ASP A 516 19.97 19.34 33.23
N ILE A 517 20.83 18.37 32.90
CA ILE A 517 22.14 18.65 32.29
C ILE A 517 21.96 19.20 30.86
N LEU A 518 21.00 18.68 30.08
CA LEU A 518 20.71 19.23 28.75
C LEU A 518 20.17 20.67 28.82
N LEU A 519 19.36 20.99 29.82
CA LEU A 519 18.87 22.35 30.08
C LEU A 519 20.03 23.32 30.34
N SER A 520 20.96 22.94 31.23
CA SER A 520 22.12 23.78 31.55
C SER A 520 23.12 23.91 30.41
N THR A 521 23.36 22.83 29.65
CA THR A 521 24.33 22.82 28.54
C THR A 521 23.78 23.37 27.21
N ARG A 522 22.45 23.52 27.09
CA ARG A 522 21.74 23.99 25.90
C ARG A 522 22.08 23.22 24.61
N ARG A 523 22.49 21.95 24.73
CA ARG A 523 22.82 21.10 23.57
C ARG A 523 21.57 20.81 22.74
N ILE A 524 21.75 20.73 21.43
CA ILE A 524 20.71 20.26 20.51
C ILE A 524 20.76 18.74 20.50
N VAL A 525 19.62 18.11 20.79
CA VAL A 525 19.45 16.65 20.79
C VAL A 525 18.31 16.25 19.87
N ARG A 526 18.28 14.98 19.48
CA ARG A 526 17.20 14.36 18.71
C ARG A 526 16.47 13.37 19.61
N LEU A 527 15.14 13.48 19.69
CA LEU A 527 14.28 12.66 20.53
C LEU A 527 13.04 12.25 19.74
N ARG A 528 12.47 11.06 20.00
CA ARG A 528 11.14 10.67 19.53
C ARG A 528 10.09 10.88 20.62
N SER A 529 8.92 11.35 20.20
CA SER A 529 7.75 11.48 21.07
C SER A 529 6.48 11.43 20.22
N GLY A 530 5.52 10.57 20.59
CA GLY A 530 4.27 10.42 19.86
C GLY A 530 4.46 10.00 18.39
N GLY A 531 5.45 9.17 18.09
CA GLY A 531 5.80 8.78 16.71
C GLY A 531 6.61 9.82 15.93
N GLU A 532 6.69 11.07 16.39
CA GLU A 532 7.47 12.12 15.72
C GLU A 532 8.94 12.11 16.14
N THR A 533 9.86 12.35 15.21
CA THR A 533 11.27 12.66 15.51
C THR A 533 11.46 14.16 15.63
N LEU A 534 11.80 14.64 16.83
CA LEU A 534 12.01 16.04 17.17
C LEU A 534 13.52 16.34 17.28
N GLN A 535 13.96 17.47 16.75
CA GLN A 535 15.33 17.97 16.91
C GLN A 535 15.28 19.37 17.53
N GLY A 536 15.89 19.53 18.70
CA GLY A 536 15.70 20.73 19.50
C GLY A 536 16.55 20.75 20.76
N ARG A 537 16.24 21.68 21.67
CA ARG A 537 16.93 21.80 22.97
C ARG A 537 15.93 21.88 24.10
N VAL A 538 16.33 21.40 25.28
CA VAL A 538 15.55 21.54 26.51
C VAL A 538 15.64 23.00 26.98
N VAL A 539 14.49 23.61 27.30
CA VAL A 539 14.41 25.00 27.75
C VAL A 539 13.76 25.17 29.12
N ASP A 540 13.08 24.15 29.62
CA ASP A 540 12.51 24.08 30.97
C ASP A 540 12.38 22.60 31.36
N VAL A 541 12.51 22.29 32.66
CA VAL A 541 12.34 20.94 33.21
C VAL A 541 11.37 21.02 34.39
N ARG A 542 10.29 20.25 34.29
CA ARG A 542 9.20 20.19 35.26
C ARG A 542 9.24 18.87 36.03
N ARG A 543 8.24 18.65 36.89
CA ARG A 543 8.18 17.46 37.76
C ARG A 543 8.11 16.15 36.98
N ASP A 544 7.28 16.08 35.94
CA ASP A 544 6.93 14.89 35.16
C ASP A 544 7.21 15.04 33.65
N SER A 545 7.66 16.21 33.24
CA SER A 545 7.77 16.63 31.86
C SER A 545 8.92 17.64 31.69
N PHE A 546 9.25 17.95 30.44
CA PHE A 546 10.19 19.02 30.10
C PHE A 546 9.67 19.77 28.88
N VAL A 547 10.09 21.03 28.73
CA VAL A 547 9.77 21.84 27.55
C VAL A 547 10.93 21.73 26.57
N PHE A 548 10.61 21.22 25.38
CA PHE A 548 11.54 21.00 24.28
C PHE A 548 11.27 22.00 23.16
N ARG A 549 12.25 22.86 22.86
CA ARG A 549 12.13 23.84 21.78
C ARG A 549 12.57 23.23 20.45
N VAL A 550 11.61 23.02 19.55
CA VAL A 550 11.83 22.59 18.16
C VAL A 550 11.62 23.81 17.28
N MET A 551 12.67 24.25 16.59
CA MET A 551 12.64 25.52 15.84
C MET A 551 12.26 26.71 16.76
N ARG A 552 11.04 27.28 16.57
CA ARG A 552 10.49 28.38 17.39
C ARG A 552 9.35 27.93 18.31
N GLU A 553 8.94 26.67 18.24
CA GLU A 553 7.83 26.12 19.01
C GLU A 553 8.34 25.41 20.25
N ASN A 554 7.62 25.59 21.37
CA ASN A 554 7.89 24.90 22.62
C ASN A 554 6.89 23.74 22.75
N LYS A 555 7.38 22.50 22.75
CA LYS A 555 6.58 21.30 22.99
C LYS A 555 6.81 20.81 24.42
N THR A 556 5.76 20.56 25.18
CA THR A 556 5.87 19.92 26.51
C THR A 556 5.85 18.41 26.30
N ILE A 557 6.92 17.72 26.72
CA ILE A 557 7.08 16.29 26.51
C ILE A 557 7.15 15.61 27.89
N PRO A 558 6.25 14.65 28.19
CA PRO A 558 6.37 13.83 29.40
C PRO A 558 7.67 13.01 29.37
N PHE A 559 8.34 12.85 30.52
CA PHE A 559 9.53 11.99 30.59
C PHE A 559 9.24 10.54 30.18
N ALA A 560 8.03 10.05 30.47
CA ALA A 560 7.58 8.71 30.09
C ALA A 560 7.47 8.53 28.57
N ALA A 561 7.25 9.61 27.82
CA ALA A 561 7.07 9.57 26.37
C ALA A 561 8.39 9.52 25.58
N VAL A 562 9.55 9.56 26.26
CA VAL A 562 10.86 9.46 25.61
C VAL A 562 11.37 8.01 25.69
N PRO A 563 11.57 7.33 24.54
CA PRO A 563 12.12 5.97 24.51
C PRO A 563 13.51 5.89 25.16
N LEU A 564 13.85 4.77 25.81
CA LEU A 564 15.16 4.61 26.45
C LEU A 564 16.34 4.70 25.49
N LYS A 565 16.18 4.28 24.22
CA LYS A 565 17.23 4.41 23.19
C LYS A 565 17.59 5.88 22.94
N ASP A 566 16.60 6.76 22.96
CA ASP A 566 16.79 8.19 22.73
C ASP A 566 17.36 8.86 23.98
N LEU A 567 16.93 8.41 25.17
CA LEU A 567 17.56 8.79 26.44
C LEU A 567 19.03 8.38 26.46
N LEU A 568 19.39 7.19 26.00
CA LEU A 568 20.78 6.72 25.93
C LEU A 568 21.63 7.60 25.00
N SER A 569 21.08 7.97 23.84
CA SER A 569 21.73 8.90 22.91
C SER A 569 21.98 10.26 23.57
N ALA A 570 20.93 10.85 24.17
CA ALA A 570 21.02 12.10 24.91
C ALA A 570 22.03 12.03 26.08
N ALA A 571 21.99 10.96 26.86
CA ALA A 571 22.87 10.73 28.00
C ALA A 571 24.33 10.58 27.57
N SER A 572 24.60 10.02 26.39
CA SER A 572 25.96 9.91 25.83
C SER A 572 26.56 11.27 25.45
N MET A 573 25.73 12.30 25.26
CA MET A 573 26.16 13.66 24.94
C MET A 573 26.47 14.49 26.19
N VAL A 574 26.27 13.96 27.39
CA VAL A 574 26.47 14.70 28.65
C VAL A 574 27.29 13.87 29.63
N LYS A 575 27.92 14.53 30.62
CA LYS A 575 28.66 13.82 31.67
C LYS A 575 27.67 13.34 32.73
N VAL A 576 27.25 12.09 32.62
CA VAL A 576 26.39 11.44 33.61
C VAL A 576 27.23 10.93 34.79
N PRO A 577 26.87 11.27 36.05
CA PRO A 577 27.48 10.66 37.23
C PRO A 577 27.09 9.19 37.33
N ASP A 578 28.01 8.35 37.83
CA ASP A 578 27.86 6.90 38.01
C ASP A 578 27.65 6.10 36.70
N SER A 579 28.75 5.63 36.12
CA SER A 579 28.77 4.91 34.85
C SER A 579 27.88 3.66 34.81
N TRP A 580 27.62 3.03 35.96
CA TRP A 580 26.82 1.79 36.02
C TRP A 580 25.35 2.01 35.60
N ARG A 581 24.78 3.19 35.83
CA ARG A 581 23.40 3.50 35.39
C ARG A 581 23.32 3.62 33.87
N LEU A 582 24.38 4.14 33.23
CA LEU A 582 24.49 4.12 31.77
C LEU A 582 24.64 2.70 31.24
N ASP A 583 25.38 1.84 31.94
CA ASP A 583 25.52 0.43 31.56
C ASP A 583 24.20 -0.34 31.73
N HIS A 584 23.40 -0.05 32.75
CA HIS A 584 22.04 -0.59 32.89
C HIS A 584 21.12 -0.10 31.77
N LEU A 585 21.13 1.19 31.45
CA LEU A 585 20.38 1.75 30.32
C LEU A 585 20.81 1.11 28.99
N ARG A 586 22.11 0.84 28.81
CA ARG A 586 22.63 0.12 27.64
C ARG A 586 22.10 -1.30 27.57
N LEU A 587 22.10 -2.02 28.68
CA LEU A 587 21.56 -3.39 28.77
C LEU A 587 20.09 -3.43 28.34
N LEU A 588 19.26 -2.52 28.87
CA LEU A 588 17.84 -2.39 28.50
C LEU A 588 17.65 -2.04 27.01
N CYS A 589 18.61 -1.30 26.43
CA CYS A 589 18.61 -0.98 25.00
C CYS A 589 19.25 -2.08 24.11
N GLY A 590 19.48 -3.29 24.65
CA GLY A 590 20.09 -4.41 23.93
C GLY A 590 21.59 -4.25 23.64
N ARG A 591 22.29 -3.33 24.30
CA ARG A 591 23.72 -3.06 24.08
C ARG A 591 24.60 -3.76 25.12
N SER A 592 25.84 -4.05 24.72
CA SER A 592 26.88 -4.55 25.62
C SER A 592 27.28 -3.51 26.67
N LEU A 593 27.59 -3.99 27.90
CA LEU A 593 28.14 -3.18 28.99
C LEU A 593 29.54 -2.67 28.60
N ARG A 594 29.89 -1.42 28.89
CA ARG A 594 31.13 -0.80 28.35
C ARG A 594 32.42 -1.30 28.99
N ARG A 595 32.44 -1.65 30.28
CA ARG A 595 33.70 -1.99 30.99
C ARG A 595 33.49 -2.97 32.15
N LYS A 596 34.20 -4.10 32.13
CA LYS A 596 34.31 -5.00 33.30
C LYS A 596 35.25 -4.47 34.39
N LYS A 597 36.22 -3.61 34.05
CA LYS A 597 37.30 -3.19 34.96
C LYS A 597 36.84 -2.24 36.09
N ASP A 598 35.87 -1.37 35.82
CA ASP A 598 35.38 -0.40 36.80
C ASP A 598 34.31 -1.02 37.74
N ALA A 599 33.78 -2.22 37.41
CA ALA A 599 32.72 -2.88 38.16
C ALA A 599 33.13 -3.29 39.58
N ALA A 600 34.43 -3.56 39.81
CA ALA A 600 34.94 -3.99 41.11
C ALA A 600 34.89 -2.89 42.18
N ALA A 601 34.87 -1.61 41.79
CA ALA A 601 34.92 -0.48 42.72
C ALA A 601 33.53 0.02 43.17
N ILE A 602 32.46 -0.35 42.46
CA ILE A 602 31.10 0.12 42.72
C ILE A 602 30.19 -1.11 42.93
N PRO A 603 29.70 -1.38 44.16
CA PRO A 603 28.89 -2.57 44.44
C PRO A 603 27.67 -2.75 43.53
N ALA A 604 26.99 -1.65 43.17
CA ALA A 604 25.85 -1.68 42.24
C ALA A 604 26.26 -2.13 40.82
N ALA A 605 27.47 -1.73 40.37
CA ALA A 605 28.02 -2.13 39.09
C ALA A 605 28.38 -3.62 39.09
N ALA A 606 29.03 -4.12 40.15
CA ALA A 606 29.34 -5.54 40.29
C ALA A 606 28.08 -6.41 40.24
N ARG A 607 27.03 -6.05 40.99
CA ARG A 607 25.74 -6.74 40.97
C ARG A 607 25.05 -6.69 39.60
N LEU A 608 25.13 -5.57 38.88
CA LEU A 608 24.58 -5.47 37.53
C LEU A 608 25.30 -6.43 36.57
N VAL A 609 26.62 -6.57 36.67
CA VAL A 609 27.38 -7.52 35.86
C VAL A 609 27.00 -8.96 36.19
N GLU A 610 26.80 -9.28 37.47
CA GLU A 610 26.34 -10.59 37.95
C GLU A 610 24.93 -10.93 37.45
N ASP A 611 23.99 -9.99 37.52
CA ASP A 611 22.58 -10.22 37.15
C ASP A 611 22.36 -10.19 35.62
N ALA A 612 23.23 -9.49 34.86
CA ALA A 612 23.04 -9.24 33.42
C ALA A 612 22.79 -10.49 32.54
N PRO A 613 23.45 -11.65 32.75
CA PRO A 613 23.14 -12.86 31.98
C PRO A 613 21.69 -13.33 32.15
N ARG A 614 21.18 -13.36 33.40
CA ARG A 614 19.79 -13.74 33.67
C ARG A 614 18.81 -12.70 33.13
N MET A 615 19.12 -11.42 33.25
CA MET A 615 18.30 -10.34 32.66
C MET A 615 18.18 -10.45 31.14
N ARG A 616 19.27 -10.79 30.43
CA ARG A 616 19.22 -10.99 28.97
C ARG A 616 18.36 -12.19 28.59
N ALA A 617 18.55 -13.32 29.27
CA ALA A 617 17.72 -14.51 29.07
C ALA A 617 16.24 -14.22 29.36
N ALA A 618 15.95 -13.40 30.38
CA ALA A 618 14.59 -12.97 30.71
C ALA A 618 14.00 -12.02 29.65
N ILE A 619 14.78 -11.10 29.07
CA ILE A 619 14.33 -10.25 27.96
C ILE A 619 13.98 -11.10 26.73
N GLU A 620 14.86 -12.03 26.35
CA GLU A 620 14.67 -12.93 25.20
C GLU A 620 13.38 -13.76 25.36
N LYS A 621 13.11 -14.27 26.56
CA LYS A 621 11.92 -15.09 26.87
C LYS A 621 10.70 -14.29 27.32
N GLY A 622 10.83 -12.97 27.51
CA GLY A 622 9.84 -12.11 28.15
C GLY A 622 8.74 -11.59 27.22
N VAL A 623 8.87 -11.78 25.91
CA VAL A 623 7.92 -11.26 24.90
C VAL A 623 6.48 -11.76 25.12
N PRO A 624 6.22 -13.06 25.40
CA PRO A 624 4.87 -13.53 25.70
C PRO A 624 4.31 -12.90 26.97
N ALA A 625 5.13 -12.76 28.01
CA ALA A 625 4.73 -12.12 29.26
C ALA A 625 4.40 -10.63 29.05
N ALA A 626 5.21 -9.88 28.31
CA ALA A 626 4.92 -8.49 27.98
C ALA A 626 3.63 -8.34 27.15
N THR A 627 3.38 -9.28 26.23
CA THR A 627 2.15 -9.33 25.42
C THR A 627 0.92 -9.61 26.28
N LEU A 628 1.01 -10.57 27.21
CA LEU A 628 -0.04 -10.88 28.17
C LEU A 628 -0.33 -9.70 29.11
N LEU A 629 0.70 -9.01 29.59
CA LEU A 629 0.54 -7.80 30.41
C LEU A 629 -0.19 -6.69 29.63
N ARG A 630 0.11 -6.52 28.34
CA ARG A 630 -0.59 -5.56 27.49
C ARG A 630 -2.07 -5.92 27.36
N LEU A 631 -2.39 -7.19 27.14
CA LEU A 631 -3.78 -7.68 27.11
C LEU A 631 -4.51 -7.37 28.43
N ILE A 632 -3.91 -7.70 29.58
CA ILE A 632 -4.48 -7.43 30.91
C ILE A 632 -4.79 -5.94 31.10
N ARG A 633 -3.87 -5.05 30.68
CA ARG A 633 -4.03 -3.60 30.87
C ARG A 633 -5.04 -2.95 29.93
N LEU A 634 -5.35 -3.57 28.79
CA LEU A 634 -6.39 -3.09 27.89
C LEU A 634 -7.80 -3.44 28.38
N TYR A 635 -7.92 -4.29 29.42
CA TYR A 635 -9.20 -4.68 29.99
C TYR A 635 -9.59 -3.79 31.19
N PRO A 636 -10.87 -3.37 31.35
CA PRO A 636 -12.01 -3.63 30.47
C PRO A 636 -11.88 -2.87 29.15
N VAL A 637 -12.19 -3.58 28.07
CA VAL A 637 -12.10 -3.04 26.72
C VAL A 637 -13.28 -2.09 26.50
N PRO A 638 -13.09 -0.80 26.17
CA PRO A 638 -14.20 0.15 26.07
C PRO A 638 -14.85 0.18 24.67
N THR A 639 -14.12 -0.20 23.62
CA THR A 639 -14.55 -0.03 22.22
C THR A 639 -14.33 -1.31 21.39
N PRO A 640 -15.04 -1.47 20.25
CA PRO A 640 -14.80 -2.59 19.33
C PRO A 640 -13.36 -2.65 18.81
N ASP A 641 -12.76 -1.51 18.47
CA ASP A 641 -11.36 -1.45 18.01
C ASP A 641 -10.37 -1.96 19.06
N ALA A 642 -10.61 -1.63 20.32
CA ALA A 642 -9.80 -2.14 21.43
C ALA A 642 -10.04 -3.64 21.63
N ALA A 643 -11.23 -4.17 21.33
CA ALA A 643 -11.52 -5.60 21.38
C ALA A 643 -10.75 -6.34 20.29
N GLU A 644 -10.75 -5.80 19.07
CA GLU A 644 -9.97 -6.34 17.95
C GLU A 644 -8.47 -6.30 18.24
N GLN A 645 -7.98 -5.24 18.88
CA GLN A 645 -6.60 -5.18 19.35
C GLN A 645 -6.28 -6.29 20.37
N CYS A 646 -7.19 -6.56 21.31
CA CYS A 646 -7.02 -7.64 22.27
C CYS A 646 -7.06 -9.02 21.59
N VAL A 647 -7.96 -9.24 20.61
CA VAL A 647 -8.00 -10.49 19.82
C VAL A 647 -6.67 -10.72 19.10
N ARG A 648 -6.09 -9.70 18.44
CA ARG A 648 -4.76 -9.81 17.82
C ARG A 648 -3.64 -10.13 18.82
N LEU A 649 -3.73 -9.62 20.05
CA LEU A 649 -2.76 -9.97 21.09
C LEU A 649 -2.93 -11.44 21.54
N ILE A 650 -4.16 -11.94 21.62
CA ILE A 650 -4.45 -13.34 21.95
C ILE A 650 -3.97 -14.26 20.84
N GLU A 651 -4.29 -13.96 19.58
CA GLU A 651 -3.80 -14.68 18.39
C GLU A 651 -2.28 -14.79 18.42
N ARG A 652 -1.60 -13.67 18.64
CA ARG A 652 -0.14 -13.67 18.78
C ARG A 652 0.34 -14.58 19.90
N LEU A 653 -0.29 -14.54 21.07
CA LEU A 653 0.04 -15.43 22.19
C LEU A 653 -0.12 -16.90 21.79
N VAL A 654 -1.25 -17.24 21.18
CA VAL A 654 -1.65 -18.63 20.89
C VAL A 654 -0.88 -19.22 19.71
N VAL A 655 -0.58 -18.43 18.68
CA VAL A 655 0.09 -18.88 17.45
C VAL A 655 1.61 -18.80 17.59
N GLU A 656 2.17 -17.64 17.93
CA GLU A 656 3.63 -17.45 17.99
C GLU A 656 4.25 -18.10 19.24
N PHE A 657 3.49 -18.19 20.34
CA PHE A 657 4.01 -18.59 21.65
C PHE A 657 3.29 -19.80 22.26
N ALA A 658 2.68 -20.65 21.44
CA ALA A 658 1.93 -21.85 21.86
C ALA A 658 2.72 -22.74 22.85
N ASN A 659 4.02 -22.91 22.59
CA ASN A 659 4.92 -23.78 23.37
C ASN A 659 5.51 -23.10 24.62
N ASN A 660 5.14 -21.86 24.91
CA ASN A 660 5.61 -21.16 26.10
C ASN A 660 4.76 -21.58 27.31
N ASP A 661 5.39 -22.02 28.41
CA ASP A 661 4.69 -22.52 29.60
C ASP A 661 3.66 -21.54 30.18
N LEU A 662 3.94 -20.24 30.16
CA LEU A 662 3.03 -19.18 30.61
C LEU A 662 1.77 -19.13 29.74
N VAL A 663 1.92 -19.27 28.42
CA VAL A 663 0.79 -19.24 27.47
C VAL A 663 0.01 -20.55 27.54
N ALA A 664 0.70 -21.69 27.51
CA ALA A 664 0.09 -23.02 27.52
C ALA A 664 -0.82 -23.20 28.74
N SER A 665 -0.33 -22.81 29.93
CA SER A 665 -1.11 -22.89 31.17
C SER A 665 -2.28 -21.88 31.26
N ARG A 666 -2.39 -20.95 30.30
CA ARG A 666 -3.43 -19.91 30.22
C ARG A 666 -4.35 -20.11 29.00
N ARG A 667 -4.15 -21.16 28.20
CA ARG A 667 -4.86 -21.35 26.92
C ARG A 667 -6.38 -21.28 27.06
N GLU A 668 -6.97 -21.99 28.01
CA GLU A 668 -8.43 -21.98 28.25
C GLU A 668 -8.96 -20.59 28.67
N ASN A 669 -8.18 -19.85 29.48
CA ASN A 669 -8.53 -18.49 29.88
C ASN A 669 -8.42 -17.51 28.71
N LEU A 670 -7.40 -17.67 27.86
CA LEU A 670 -7.23 -16.88 26.63
C LEU A 670 -8.36 -17.16 25.64
N GLU A 671 -8.78 -18.41 25.47
CA GLU A 671 -9.92 -18.80 24.62
C GLU A 671 -11.22 -18.16 25.12
N SER A 672 -11.47 -18.25 26.42
CA SER A 672 -12.64 -17.66 27.06
C SER A 672 -12.64 -16.12 26.93
N CYS A 673 -11.47 -15.50 27.09
CA CYS A 673 -11.31 -14.06 26.85
C CYS A 673 -11.60 -13.71 25.38
N CYS A 674 -11.04 -14.47 24.44
CA CYS A 674 -11.23 -14.26 23.00
C CYS A 674 -12.69 -14.39 22.60
N LYS A 675 -13.42 -15.41 23.11
CA LYS A 675 -14.87 -15.58 22.89
C LYS A 675 -15.66 -14.33 23.27
N ILE A 676 -15.38 -13.77 24.44
CA ILE A 676 -16.09 -12.58 24.95
C ILE A 676 -15.74 -11.34 24.11
N LEU A 677 -14.48 -11.21 23.66
CA LEU A 677 -14.06 -10.11 22.80
C LEU A 677 -14.70 -10.21 21.41
N LEU A 678 -14.73 -11.41 20.82
CA LEU A 678 -15.36 -11.68 19.53
C LEU A 678 -16.88 -11.43 19.58
N ASP A 679 -17.59 -11.92 20.60
CA ASP A 679 -19.02 -11.60 20.82
C ASP A 679 -19.24 -10.08 20.81
N ARG A 680 -18.38 -9.33 21.51
CA ARG A 680 -18.46 -7.86 21.51
C ARG A 680 -18.20 -7.24 20.14
N ILE A 681 -17.21 -7.73 19.40
CA ILE A 681 -16.91 -7.26 18.04
C ILE A 681 -18.12 -7.51 17.13
N TYR A 682 -18.68 -8.73 17.17
CA TYR A 682 -19.83 -9.13 16.36
C TYR A 682 -21.03 -8.22 16.63
N ARG A 683 -21.39 -7.99 17.89
CA ARG A 683 -22.55 -7.16 18.28
C ARG A 683 -22.40 -5.68 17.90
N ASN A 684 -21.17 -5.18 17.77
CA ASN A 684 -20.91 -3.80 17.38
C ASN A 684 -20.50 -3.65 15.91
N SER A 685 -20.40 -4.75 15.18
CA SER A 685 -20.20 -4.73 13.74
C SER A 685 -21.55 -4.45 13.07
N PRO A 686 -21.67 -3.36 12.28
CA PRO A 686 -22.91 -3.08 11.55
C PRO A 686 -23.22 -4.14 10.48
N ASN A 687 -22.26 -5.02 10.19
CA ASN A 687 -22.36 -6.05 9.18
C ASN A 687 -22.42 -7.44 9.83
N MET A 688 -23.60 -8.07 9.81
CA MET A 688 -23.76 -9.54 9.93
C MET A 688 -23.12 -10.30 8.75
N ALA A 689 -22.36 -9.61 7.90
CA ALA A 689 -21.87 -10.03 6.60
C ALA A 689 -20.64 -10.97 6.55
N PRO A 690 -19.80 -11.21 7.58
CA PRO A 690 -18.54 -11.90 7.34
C PRO A 690 -18.69 -13.38 6.96
N GLU A 691 -19.83 -14.01 7.27
CA GLU A 691 -20.07 -15.42 6.95
C GLU A 691 -20.91 -15.62 5.69
N LEU A 692 -21.62 -14.59 5.21
CA LEU A 692 -22.39 -14.66 3.97
C LEU A 692 -21.53 -14.09 2.85
N ASN A 693 -21.59 -14.74 1.71
CA ASN A 693 -20.91 -14.32 0.50
C ASN A 693 -21.74 -13.26 -0.26
N GLY A 694 -23.06 -13.20 -0.02
CA GLY A 694 -23.91 -12.10 -0.48
C GLY A 694 -23.67 -10.78 0.26
N GLU A 695 -23.96 -9.65 -0.40
CA GLU A 695 -23.88 -8.32 0.20
C GLU A 695 -25.01 -8.13 1.23
N VAL A 696 -24.66 -8.04 2.52
CA VAL A 696 -25.62 -7.88 3.62
C VAL A 696 -25.72 -6.43 4.07
N THR A 697 -26.93 -5.89 4.10
CA THR A 697 -27.26 -4.56 4.64
C THR A 697 -28.41 -4.63 5.64
N MET A 698 -28.40 -3.77 6.66
CA MET A 698 -29.47 -3.71 7.67
C MET A 698 -30.62 -2.81 7.18
N ALA A 699 -31.83 -3.35 7.04
CA ALA A 699 -33.00 -2.67 6.47
C ALA A 699 -33.94 -2.03 7.53
N GLY A 700 -33.46 -1.86 8.78
CA GLY A 700 -34.25 -1.37 9.92
C GLY A 700 -35.20 -2.42 10.51
N ASP A 701 -35.75 -2.18 11.70
CA ASP A 701 -36.72 -3.05 12.40
C ASP A 701 -36.30 -4.52 12.58
N GLY A 702 -34.99 -4.77 12.63
CA GLY A 702 -34.41 -6.11 12.70
C GLY A 702 -34.46 -6.91 11.39
N ARG A 703 -34.76 -6.25 10.25
CA ARG A 703 -34.68 -6.86 8.92
C ARG A 703 -33.28 -6.76 8.36
N VAL A 704 -32.89 -7.80 7.63
CA VAL A 704 -31.66 -7.86 6.83
C VAL A 704 -32.03 -7.87 5.36
N ARG A 705 -31.21 -7.24 4.54
CA ARG A 705 -31.24 -7.35 3.08
C ARG A 705 -29.95 -8.03 2.63
N ILE A 706 -30.06 -9.10 1.87
CA ILE A 706 -28.93 -9.85 1.31
C ILE A 706 -29.05 -9.80 -0.21
N VAL A 707 -28.00 -9.39 -0.90
CA VAL A 707 -27.95 -9.27 -2.36
C VAL A 707 -26.89 -10.21 -2.91
N TYR A 708 -27.28 -10.99 -3.91
CA TYR A 708 -26.42 -11.87 -4.68
C TYR A 708 -26.44 -11.40 -6.14
N GLU A 709 -25.29 -11.06 -6.69
CA GLU A 709 -25.10 -10.72 -8.11
C GLU A 709 -24.35 -11.85 -8.85
N PHE A 710 -23.85 -12.83 -8.10
CA PHE A 710 -23.08 -13.99 -8.57
C PHE A 710 -21.87 -13.58 -9.43
N ASP A 711 -21.23 -12.48 -9.04
CA ASP A 711 -19.94 -12.05 -9.59
C ASP A 711 -18.81 -12.98 -9.11
N GLU A 712 -18.97 -13.58 -7.92
CA GLU A 712 -18.03 -14.53 -7.34
C GLU A 712 -18.69 -15.91 -7.13
N LEU A 713 -17.96 -16.99 -7.45
CA LEU A 713 -18.44 -18.37 -7.23
C LEU A 713 -18.73 -18.68 -5.75
N GLU A 714 -18.09 -17.94 -4.84
CA GLU A 714 -18.26 -18.07 -3.40
C GLU A 714 -19.69 -17.73 -2.96
N GLU A 715 -20.43 -16.89 -3.69
CA GLU A 715 -21.85 -16.57 -3.43
C GLU A 715 -22.75 -17.81 -3.41
N LEU A 716 -22.40 -18.85 -4.18
CA LEU A 716 -23.14 -20.12 -4.17
C LEU A 716 -22.96 -20.92 -2.87
N LYS A 717 -21.93 -20.65 -2.07
CA LYS A 717 -21.71 -21.35 -0.80
C LYS A 717 -22.72 -20.97 0.29
N ASP A 718 -23.53 -19.94 0.06
CA ASP A 718 -24.64 -19.60 0.95
C ASP A 718 -25.88 -20.48 0.72
N PHE A 719 -25.83 -21.37 -0.29
CA PHE A 719 -26.88 -22.29 -0.67
C PHE A 719 -26.39 -23.75 -0.58
N ASP A 720 -27.12 -24.57 0.17
CA ASP A 720 -26.90 -26.01 0.25
C ASP A 720 -27.67 -26.73 -0.86
N GLU A 721 -27.06 -27.72 -1.52
CA GLU A 721 -27.77 -28.56 -2.49
C GLU A 721 -28.55 -29.67 -1.77
N GLU A 722 -29.84 -29.76 -2.07
CA GLU A 722 -30.79 -30.67 -1.43
C GLU A 722 -31.55 -31.49 -2.47
N ARG A 723 -32.22 -32.58 -2.04
CA ARG A 723 -32.94 -33.51 -2.94
C ARG A 723 -34.36 -33.86 -2.52
N TYR A 724 -34.89 -33.22 -1.46
CA TYR A 724 -36.22 -33.58 -0.94
C TYR A 724 -37.39 -33.23 -1.88
N LEU A 725 -37.14 -32.46 -2.94
CA LEU A 725 -38.13 -32.10 -3.97
C LEU A 725 -38.05 -32.96 -5.25
N GLU A 726 -37.30 -34.07 -5.26
CA GLU A 726 -37.25 -34.99 -6.43
C GLU A 726 -38.63 -35.54 -6.81
N LYS A 727 -39.58 -35.53 -5.87
CA LYS A 727 -40.95 -35.97 -6.10
C LYS A 727 -41.82 -34.96 -6.87
N LEU A 728 -41.39 -33.70 -6.98
CA LEU A 728 -42.14 -32.66 -7.72
C LEU A 728 -42.02 -32.81 -9.23
N GLY A 729 -41.01 -33.52 -9.73
CA GLY A 729 -40.82 -33.78 -11.15
C GLY A 729 -39.64 -34.70 -11.41
N ALA A 730 -39.75 -35.56 -12.44
CA ALA A 730 -38.63 -36.40 -12.84
C ALA A 730 -37.51 -35.54 -13.46
N PRO A 731 -36.23 -35.81 -13.14
CA PRO A 731 -35.11 -35.09 -13.76
C PRO A 731 -35.10 -35.33 -15.28
N PRO A 732 -34.57 -34.39 -16.08
CA PRO A 732 -34.55 -34.53 -17.53
C PRO A 732 -33.56 -35.66 -17.88
N PRO A 733 -33.87 -36.53 -18.85
CA PRO A 733 -32.99 -37.66 -19.17
C PRO A 733 -31.61 -37.18 -19.64
N GLY A 734 -30.54 -37.67 -18.98
CA GLY A 734 -29.15 -37.55 -19.45
C GLY A 734 -28.44 -36.22 -19.17
N LYS A 735 -28.87 -35.42 -18.20
CA LYS A 735 -28.18 -34.17 -17.81
C LYS A 735 -27.91 -34.11 -16.31
N ASP A 736 -26.63 -34.07 -15.96
CA ASP A 736 -26.20 -33.74 -14.60
C ASP A 736 -26.60 -32.31 -14.26
N ALA A 737 -26.88 -32.06 -12.98
CA ALA A 737 -27.09 -30.74 -12.44
C ALA A 737 -25.83 -29.89 -12.63
N VAL A 738 -25.99 -28.69 -13.17
CA VAL A 738 -24.89 -27.74 -13.35
C VAL A 738 -25.33 -26.39 -12.81
N ALA A 739 -24.69 -25.95 -11.72
CA ALA A 739 -24.77 -24.59 -11.21
C ALA A 739 -23.42 -23.89 -11.38
N ARG A 740 -23.40 -22.74 -12.05
CA ARG A 740 -22.18 -21.96 -12.29
C ARG A 740 -22.43 -20.47 -12.10
N ALA A 741 -21.51 -19.78 -11.45
CA ALA A 741 -21.44 -18.33 -11.47
C ALA A 741 -20.57 -17.91 -12.67
N GLU A 742 -21.19 -17.38 -13.73
CA GLU A 742 -20.49 -16.98 -14.97
C GLU A 742 -21.00 -15.63 -15.49
N GLY A 743 -20.10 -14.65 -15.56
CA GLY A 743 -20.40 -13.32 -16.11
C GLY A 743 -21.43 -12.54 -15.30
N GLY A 744 -21.27 -12.51 -13.96
CA GLY A 744 -22.16 -11.79 -13.03
C GLY A 744 -23.59 -12.32 -13.04
N ALA A 745 -23.73 -13.64 -13.06
CA ALA A 745 -25.02 -14.33 -12.96
C ALA A 745 -24.85 -15.81 -12.60
N LEU A 746 -25.89 -16.35 -11.99
CA LEU A 746 -26.04 -17.76 -11.74
C LEU A 746 -26.68 -18.46 -12.95
N SER A 747 -25.91 -19.30 -13.64
CA SER A 747 -26.39 -20.19 -14.69
C SER A 747 -26.74 -21.56 -14.10
N LEU A 748 -27.96 -22.04 -14.38
CA LEU A 748 -28.48 -23.30 -13.86
C LEU A 748 -29.04 -24.18 -14.98
N GLN A 749 -28.65 -25.46 -14.99
CA GLN A 749 -29.12 -26.46 -15.96
C GLN A 749 -29.29 -27.81 -15.28
N GLY A 750 -30.25 -28.63 -15.76
CA GLY A 750 -30.51 -29.96 -15.23
C GLY A 750 -31.51 -29.93 -14.09
N TYR A 751 -31.29 -30.77 -13.08
CA TYR A 751 -32.10 -30.85 -11.86
C TYR A 751 -31.27 -30.43 -10.65
N THR A 752 -31.62 -29.35 -9.95
CA THR A 752 -31.01 -29.01 -8.66
C THR A 752 -31.98 -28.27 -7.74
N CYS A 753 -31.75 -28.35 -6.43
CA CYS A 753 -32.48 -27.63 -5.40
C CYS A 753 -31.48 -26.95 -4.48
N LEU A 754 -31.27 -25.65 -4.71
CA LEU A 754 -30.35 -24.82 -3.93
C LEU A 754 -31.12 -24.16 -2.79
N VAL A 755 -30.79 -24.49 -1.55
CA VAL A 755 -31.51 -24.02 -0.36
C VAL A 755 -30.63 -23.07 0.42
N HIS A 756 -31.08 -21.84 0.58
CA HIS A 756 -30.38 -20.83 1.35
C HIS A 756 -30.23 -21.29 2.82
N ARG A 757 -29.02 -21.19 3.36
CA ARG A 757 -28.69 -21.69 4.71
C ARG A 757 -29.46 -21.00 5.84
N LEU A 758 -29.87 -19.74 5.61
CA LEU A 758 -30.67 -18.98 6.57
C LEU A 758 -32.17 -19.19 6.40
N SER A 759 -32.85 -19.25 7.54
CA SER A 759 -34.31 -19.19 7.61
C SER A 759 -34.78 -17.77 7.89
N PHE A 760 -35.86 -17.37 7.22
CA PHE A 760 -36.48 -16.06 7.34
C PHE A 760 -37.86 -16.18 7.96
N ALA A 761 -38.28 -15.11 8.63
CA ALA A 761 -39.63 -14.88 9.11
C ALA A 761 -40.23 -13.69 8.35
N ALA A 762 -41.49 -13.82 7.97
CA ALA A 762 -42.24 -12.72 7.38
C ALA A 762 -42.40 -11.56 8.39
N PRO A 763 -42.43 -10.29 7.96
CA PRO A 763 -42.48 -9.82 6.58
C PRO A 763 -41.18 -10.08 5.81
N LEU A 764 -41.32 -10.56 4.58
CA LEU A 764 -40.25 -11.02 3.71
C LEU A 764 -40.54 -10.58 2.26
N THR A 765 -39.53 -10.06 1.57
CA THR A 765 -39.57 -9.73 0.15
C THR A 765 -38.37 -10.37 -0.53
N ILE A 766 -38.60 -11.02 -1.67
CA ILE A 766 -37.54 -11.57 -2.52
C ILE A 766 -37.68 -10.97 -3.91
N ARG A 767 -36.62 -10.37 -4.43
CA ARG A 767 -36.53 -9.88 -5.80
C ARG A 767 -35.50 -10.68 -6.56
N TYR A 768 -35.80 -11.06 -7.79
CA TYR A 768 -34.80 -11.72 -8.64
C TYR A 768 -35.03 -11.42 -10.11
N THR A 769 -33.94 -11.44 -10.88
CA THR A 769 -33.96 -11.23 -12.34
C THR A 769 -33.67 -12.54 -13.04
N LEU A 770 -34.63 -13.04 -13.82
CA LEU A 770 -34.58 -14.33 -14.52
C LEU A 770 -34.55 -14.13 -16.03
N THR A 771 -33.62 -14.80 -16.69
CA THR A 771 -33.52 -14.90 -18.15
C THR A 771 -33.54 -16.36 -18.57
N LEU A 772 -34.47 -16.73 -19.46
CA LEU A 772 -34.55 -18.08 -20.03
C LEU A 772 -33.87 -18.12 -21.40
N GLU A 773 -32.94 -19.04 -21.66
CA GLU A 773 -32.32 -19.18 -22.99
C GLU A 773 -33.31 -19.63 -24.08
N ALA A 774 -34.34 -20.38 -23.67
CA ALA A 774 -35.41 -20.87 -24.54
C ALA A 774 -36.71 -21.02 -23.76
N ALA A 775 -37.81 -21.19 -24.48
CA ALA A 775 -39.07 -21.60 -23.88
C ALA A 775 -38.92 -22.97 -23.22
N LEU A 776 -39.50 -23.11 -22.03
CA LEU A 776 -39.50 -24.35 -21.26
C LEU A 776 -40.43 -25.39 -21.91
N GLU A 777 -39.97 -26.64 -21.94
CA GLU A 777 -40.74 -27.78 -22.46
C GLU A 777 -41.77 -28.29 -21.43
N GLU A 778 -42.66 -29.19 -21.88
CA GLU A 778 -43.59 -29.87 -20.99
C GLU A 778 -42.80 -30.71 -19.97
N ASN A 779 -42.98 -30.43 -18.68
CA ASN A 779 -42.22 -30.95 -17.51
C ASN A 779 -40.95 -30.19 -17.11
N GLU A 780 -40.58 -29.13 -17.83
CA GLU A 780 -39.54 -28.22 -17.37
C GLU A 780 -40.13 -27.10 -16.49
N GLY A 781 -39.35 -26.61 -15.54
CA GLY A 781 -39.81 -25.57 -14.64
C GLY A 781 -38.73 -25.08 -13.67
N MET A 782 -39.02 -23.94 -13.07
CA MET A 782 -38.28 -23.40 -11.93
C MET A 782 -39.27 -23.01 -10.85
N TYR A 783 -38.89 -23.23 -9.59
CA TYR A 783 -39.60 -22.68 -8.44
C TYR A 783 -38.64 -21.91 -7.54
N LEU A 784 -39.04 -20.69 -7.15
CA LEU A 784 -38.48 -20.01 -6.00
C LEU A 784 -39.40 -20.23 -4.79
N GLY A 785 -38.92 -21.00 -3.81
CA GLY A 785 -39.64 -21.28 -2.58
C GLY A 785 -39.28 -20.30 -1.46
N LEU A 786 -40.27 -19.97 -0.64
CA LEU A 786 -40.14 -19.20 0.60
C LEU A 786 -40.93 -19.87 1.73
N CYS A 787 -40.49 -19.64 2.97
CA CYS A 787 -41.05 -20.29 4.15
C CYS A 787 -41.04 -21.83 4.08
N ASP A 788 -40.01 -22.41 3.44
CA ASP A 788 -39.86 -23.86 3.31
C ASP A 788 -39.25 -24.51 4.56
N ASP A 789 -39.73 -25.67 4.99
CA ASP A 789 -39.19 -26.41 6.15
C ASP A 789 -38.19 -27.52 5.82
N GLY A 790 -37.78 -27.66 4.56
CA GLY A 790 -36.93 -28.77 4.13
C GLY A 790 -37.67 -30.11 3.96
N ARG A 791 -39.01 -30.12 4.00
CA ARG A 791 -39.83 -31.31 3.78
C ARG A 791 -40.80 -31.16 2.61
N GLY A 792 -40.64 -30.11 1.82
CA GLY A 792 -41.54 -29.75 0.72
C GLY A 792 -42.74 -28.92 1.14
N ASN A 793 -42.85 -28.52 2.42
CA ASN A 793 -43.91 -27.66 2.89
C ASN A 793 -43.49 -26.19 2.75
N GLY A 794 -44.12 -25.43 1.88
CA GLY A 794 -43.73 -24.05 1.63
C GLY A 794 -44.63 -23.32 0.63
N ILE A 795 -44.27 -22.07 0.36
CA ILE A 795 -44.93 -21.26 -0.67
C ILE A 795 -43.93 -21.13 -1.82
N TYR A 796 -44.38 -21.41 -3.03
CA TYR A 796 -43.53 -21.51 -4.20
C TYR A 796 -44.04 -20.62 -5.30
N CYS A 797 -43.14 -19.89 -5.94
CA CYS A 797 -43.41 -19.10 -7.13
C CYS A 797 -42.77 -19.78 -8.34
N ASN A 798 -43.56 -20.14 -9.35
CA ASN A 798 -43.05 -20.76 -10.57
C ASN A 798 -42.44 -19.72 -11.53
N ASP A 799 -41.82 -20.21 -12.61
CA ASP A 799 -41.16 -19.46 -13.68
C ASP A 799 -42.06 -18.46 -14.44
N VAL A 800 -43.39 -18.59 -14.34
CA VAL A 800 -44.37 -17.66 -14.92
C VAL A 800 -45.07 -16.77 -13.88
N GLY A 801 -44.63 -16.80 -12.63
CA GLY A 801 -45.18 -15.99 -11.54
C GLY A 801 -46.50 -16.48 -10.95
N GLY A 802 -46.83 -17.77 -11.11
CA GLY A 802 -47.89 -18.42 -10.35
C GLY A 802 -47.43 -18.76 -8.94
N LEU A 803 -48.30 -18.56 -7.95
CA LEU A 803 -48.04 -18.92 -6.55
C LEU A 803 -48.75 -20.22 -6.19
N VAL A 804 -48.02 -21.16 -5.59
CA VAL A 804 -48.55 -22.45 -5.13
C VAL A 804 -48.15 -22.68 -3.68
N VAL A 805 -49.07 -23.17 -2.85
CA VAL A 805 -48.77 -23.67 -1.50
C VAL A 805 -48.70 -25.18 -1.55
N PHE A 806 -47.56 -25.73 -1.11
CA PHE A 806 -47.37 -27.17 -0.98
C PHE A 806 -47.44 -27.60 0.49
N ASP A 807 -48.12 -28.73 0.72
CA ASP A 807 -48.06 -29.54 1.93
C ASP A 807 -47.53 -30.93 1.51
N GLY A 808 -46.23 -31.12 1.67
CA GLY A 808 -45.45 -32.24 1.17
C GLY A 808 -45.34 -32.17 -0.35
N THR A 809 -46.07 -33.06 -1.04
CA THR A 809 -46.16 -33.07 -2.50
C THR A 809 -47.53 -32.65 -3.01
N GLU A 810 -48.49 -32.41 -2.11
CA GLU A 810 -49.85 -32.03 -2.49
C GLU A 810 -49.94 -30.52 -2.65
N ARG A 811 -50.54 -30.07 -3.75
CA ARG A 811 -50.89 -28.67 -3.98
C ARG A 811 -52.17 -28.37 -3.22
N VAL A 812 -52.10 -27.47 -2.25
CA VAL A 812 -53.24 -27.18 -1.36
C VAL A 812 -53.93 -25.86 -1.71
N ASP A 813 -53.20 -24.92 -2.29
CA ASP A 813 -53.73 -23.64 -2.76
C ASP A 813 -52.89 -23.12 -3.94
N GLU A 814 -53.51 -22.37 -4.85
CA GLU A 814 -52.87 -21.84 -6.06
C GLU A 814 -53.49 -20.49 -6.45
N ALA A 815 -52.66 -19.48 -6.74
CA ALA A 815 -53.11 -18.17 -7.20
C ALA A 815 -52.22 -17.61 -8.32
N GLY A 816 -52.85 -17.31 -9.47
CA GLY A 816 -52.18 -16.99 -10.75
C GLY A 816 -51.62 -18.27 -11.41
N SER A 817 -51.58 -18.49 -12.73
CA SER A 817 -52.09 -17.78 -13.90
C SER A 817 -53.00 -18.74 -14.71
N PRO A 818 -54.30 -18.47 -14.91
CA PRO A 818 -55.18 -19.33 -15.72
C PRO A 818 -54.94 -19.23 -17.24
N GLY A 819 -53.88 -18.56 -17.70
CA GLY A 819 -53.53 -18.42 -19.11
C GLY A 819 -52.03 -18.56 -19.35
N ARG A 820 -51.65 -19.08 -20.54
CA ARG A 820 -50.25 -19.20 -21.00
C ARG A 820 -49.60 -17.82 -21.07
N VAL A 821 -48.99 -17.37 -19.98
CA VAL A 821 -48.07 -16.24 -20.01
C VAL A 821 -46.86 -16.71 -20.80
N THR A 822 -46.68 -16.18 -22.00
CA THR A 822 -45.56 -16.56 -22.87
C THR A 822 -44.32 -15.80 -22.39
N VAL A 823 -43.35 -16.53 -21.85
CA VAL A 823 -42.02 -15.99 -21.51
C VAL A 823 -41.19 -15.94 -22.79
N GLN A 824 -40.65 -14.78 -23.12
CA GLN A 824 -39.81 -14.62 -24.30
C GLN A 824 -38.39 -15.10 -23.98
N PRO A 825 -37.80 -15.97 -24.82
CA PRO A 825 -36.39 -16.34 -24.70
C PRO A 825 -35.48 -15.12 -24.72
N ASN A 826 -34.41 -15.15 -23.92
CA ASN A 826 -33.37 -14.13 -23.80
C ASN A 826 -33.88 -12.74 -23.39
N HIS A 827 -35.06 -12.66 -22.77
CA HIS A 827 -35.57 -11.45 -22.15
C HIS A 827 -35.43 -11.56 -20.62
N PRO A 828 -34.80 -10.57 -19.95
CA PRO A 828 -34.72 -10.56 -18.49
C PRO A 828 -36.04 -10.10 -17.88
N TYR A 829 -36.57 -10.87 -16.94
CA TYR A 829 -37.78 -10.56 -16.18
C TYR A 829 -37.45 -10.35 -14.71
N THR A 830 -37.91 -9.26 -14.12
CA THR A 830 -37.72 -8.99 -12.68
C THR A 830 -38.97 -9.39 -11.92
N PHE A 831 -38.84 -10.40 -11.06
CA PHE A 831 -39.91 -10.85 -10.18
C PHE A 831 -39.72 -10.27 -8.78
N GLU A 832 -40.81 -9.84 -8.15
CA GLU A 832 -40.85 -9.47 -6.73
C GLU A 832 -41.93 -10.27 -6.02
N ILE A 833 -41.53 -11.09 -5.04
CA ILE A 833 -42.44 -11.83 -4.17
C ILE A 833 -42.45 -11.17 -2.79
N THR A 834 -43.62 -10.79 -2.30
CA THR A 834 -43.78 -10.18 -0.98
C THR A 834 -44.75 -10.99 -0.12
N HIS A 835 -44.28 -11.40 1.07
CA HIS A 835 -45.06 -12.00 2.13
C HIS A 835 -45.20 -11.02 3.31
N ASP A 836 -46.42 -10.57 3.62
CA ASP A 836 -46.65 -9.47 4.59
C ASP A 836 -46.62 -9.90 6.08
N GLY A 837 -46.62 -11.21 6.32
CA GLY A 837 -46.62 -11.82 7.67
C GLY A 837 -48.02 -12.05 8.23
N LYS A 838 -49.07 -11.70 7.48
CA LYS A 838 -50.49 -11.90 7.80
C LYS A 838 -51.16 -12.90 6.85
N GLY A 839 -50.35 -13.75 6.22
CA GLY A 839 -50.80 -14.75 5.24
C GLY A 839 -51.07 -14.21 3.84
N ASN A 840 -50.80 -12.93 3.54
CA ASN A 840 -50.85 -12.46 2.16
C ASN A 840 -49.49 -12.62 1.49
N VAL A 841 -49.49 -13.31 0.36
CA VAL A 841 -48.33 -13.41 -0.53
C VAL A 841 -48.72 -12.85 -1.89
N ARG A 842 -47.88 -11.99 -2.46
CA ARG A 842 -48.09 -11.39 -3.77
C ARG A 842 -46.85 -11.58 -4.61
N VAL A 843 -47.04 -11.73 -5.90
CA VAL A 843 -45.96 -11.70 -6.89
C VAL A 843 -46.26 -10.68 -7.97
N THR A 844 -45.27 -9.88 -8.29
CA THR A 844 -45.26 -9.01 -9.46
C THR A 844 -44.14 -9.42 -10.40
N ARG A 845 -44.30 -9.11 -11.70
CA ARG A 845 -43.26 -9.23 -12.72
C ARG A 845 -43.17 -7.91 -13.46
N ASP A 846 -41.99 -7.32 -13.44
CA ASP A 846 -41.71 -5.98 -13.99
C ASP A 846 -42.69 -4.92 -13.43
N GLY A 847 -43.08 -5.08 -12.16
CA GLY A 847 -44.06 -4.23 -11.47
C GLY A 847 -45.53 -4.63 -11.66
N GLU A 848 -45.85 -5.47 -12.65
CA GLU A 848 -47.23 -5.90 -12.93
C GLU A 848 -47.65 -7.08 -12.03
N PRO A 849 -48.82 -7.02 -11.37
CA PRO A 849 -49.27 -8.08 -10.48
C PRO A 849 -49.66 -9.36 -11.25
N LEU A 850 -49.10 -10.50 -10.85
CA LEU A 850 -49.36 -11.80 -11.48
C LEU A 850 -50.23 -12.73 -10.61
N GLY A 851 -50.00 -12.74 -9.31
CA GLY A 851 -50.64 -13.69 -8.39
C GLY A 851 -50.74 -13.15 -6.97
N ARG A 852 -51.77 -13.61 -6.25
CA ARG A 852 -51.96 -13.27 -4.84
C ARG A 852 -52.63 -14.40 -4.07
N LEU A 853 -51.94 -14.89 -3.03
CA LEU A 853 -52.51 -15.75 -2.00
C LEU A 853 -52.95 -14.89 -0.81
N THR A 854 -54.09 -15.21 -0.19
CA THR A 854 -54.63 -14.48 0.97
C THR A 854 -54.65 -15.31 2.27
N GLN A 855 -54.25 -16.58 2.20
CA GLN A 855 -54.29 -17.52 3.35
C GLN A 855 -53.03 -18.41 3.41
N ALA A 856 -51.86 -17.85 3.13
CA ALA A 856 -50.60 -18.58 3.29
C ALA A 856 -50.38 -18.94 4.76
N VAL A 857 -50.36 -20.24 5.06
CA VAL A 857 -50.34 -20.77 6.45
C VAL A 857 -48.95 -20.62 7.10
N ARG A 858 -47.88 -20.51 6.31
CA ARG A 858 -46.50 -20.50 6.81
C ARG A 858 -45.87 -19.12 6.72
N SER A 859 -45.33 -18.64 7.83
CA SER A 859 -44.65 -17.34 7.92
C SER A 859 -43.16 -17.44 8.23
N THR A 860 -42.61 -18.64 8.33
CA THR A 860 -41.18 -18.88 8.64
C THR A 860 -40.64 -20.07 7.86
N GLY A 861 -39.37 -20.02 7.46
CA GLY A 861 -38.66 -21.12 6.81
C GLY A 861 -37.51 -20.64 5.91
N ARG A 862 -36.88 -21.57 5.20
CA ARG A 862 -35.78 -21.30 4.26
C ARG A 862 -36.31 -20.74 2.93
N ILE A 863 -35.39 -20.17 2.18
CA ILE A 863 -35.58 -19.80 0.78
C ILE A 863 -34.89 -20.87 -0.06
N LEU A 864 -35.51 -21.29 -1.14
CA LEU A 864 -34.91 -22.26 -2.05
C LEU A 864 -35.13 -21.88 -3.49
N LEU A 865 -34.25 -22.37 -4.34
CA LEU A 865 -34.33 -22.31 -5.78
C LEU A 865 -34.28 -23.73 -6.32
N TRP A 866 -35.42 -24.21 -6.82
CA TRP A 866 -35.55 -25.50 -7.46
C TRP A 866 -35.62 -25.31 -8.97
N ILE A 867 -34.88 -26.12 -9.72
CA ILE A 867 -34.91 -26.11 -11.18
C ILE A 867 -34.97 -27.53 -11.73
N ASN A 868 -35.69 -27.67 -12.84
CA ASN A 868 -35.74 -28.87 -13.67
C ASN A 868 -35.82 -28.43 -15.14
N VAL A 869 -34.68 -28.21 -15.80
CA VAL A 869 -34.62 -27.58 -17.14
C VAL A 869 -33.56 -28.25 -18.01
N ALA A 870 -33.86 -28.53 -19.28
CA ALA A 870 -32.87 -29.07 -20.20
C ALA A 870 -31.95 -27.99 -20.75
N LYS A 871 -32.41 -26.74 -20.90
CA LYS A 871 -31.59 -25.60 -21.34
C LYS A 871 -31.26 -24.71 -20.14
N ALA A 872 -30.14 -24.00 -20.20
CA ALA A 872 -29.72 -23.23 -19.05
C ALA A 872 -30.68 -22.05 -18.82
N ILE A 873 -30.92 -21.74 -17.56
CA ILE A 873 -31.52 -20.49 -17.13
C ILE A 873 -30.44 -19.63 -16.49
N ARG A 874 -30.64 -18.32 -16.53
CA ARG A 874 -29.70 -17.34 -15.97
C ARG A 874 -30.43 -16.47 -14.95
N ILE A 875 -29.87 -16.37 -13.75
CA ILE A 875 -30.35 -15.49 -12.70
C ILE A 875 -29.28 -14.43 -12.45
N ASP A 876 -29.54 -13.22 -12.89
CA ASP A 876 -28.57 -12.12 -12.80
C ASP A 876 -28.45 -11.57 -11.39
N ARG A 877 -29.53 -11.62 -10.61
CA ARG A 877 -29.57 -11.06 -9.26
C ARG A 877 -30.61 -11.76 -8.39
N VAL A 878 -30.29 -11.97 -7.12
CA VAL A 878 -31.23 -12.36 -6.06
C VAL A 878 -31.08 -11.41 -4.88
N GLU A 879 -32.16 -10.78 -4.47
CA GLU A 879 -32.22 -9.89 -3.31
C GLU A 879 -33.27 -10.42 -2.32
N ILE A 880 -32.86 -10.66 -1.08
CA ILE A 880 -33.69 -11.19 0.00
C ILE A 880 -33.76 -10.13 1.10
N GLU A 881 -34.94 -9.58 1.37
CA GLU A 881 -35.17 -8.63 2.45
C GLU A 881 -36.19 -9.18 3.45
N GLY A 882 -35.80 -9.51 4.68
CA GLY A 882 -36.71 -10.07 5.68
C GLY A 882 -36.13 -10.11 7.09
N LYS A 883 -36.94 -10.58 8.05
CA LYS A 883 -36.43 -10.87 9.41
C LYS A 883 -35.82 -12.25 9.43
N LEU A 884 -34.70 -12.43 10.15
CA LEU A 884 -34.19 -13.78 10.41
C LEU A 884 -35.18 -14.53 11.33
N ALA A 885 -35.34 -15.83 11.09
CA ALA A 885 -36.15 -16.66 11.97
C ALA A 885 -35.55 -16.70 13.40
N PRO A 886 -36.36 -16.90 14.45
CA PRO A 886 -35.86 -16.97 15.83
C PRO A 886 -34.68 -17.95 15.97
N GLY A 887 -33.61 -17.52 16.64
CA GLY A 887 -32.40 -18.33 16.86
C GLY A 887 -31.35 -18.26 15.73
N GLN A 888 -31.71 -17.85 14.51
CA GLN A 888 -30.76 -17.77 13.38
C GLN A 888 -29.65 -16.74 13.61
N GLY A 889 -29.96 -15.60 14.25
CA GLY A 889 -28.96 -14.60 14.61
C GLY A 889 -27.90 -15.13 15.59
N ALA A 890 -28.33 -15.88 16.61
CA ALA A 890 -27.43 -16.50 17.59
C ALA A 890 -26.62 -17.66 16.98
N MET A 891 -27.21 -18.37 16.01
CA MET A 891 -26.50 -19.40 15.24
C MET A 891 -25.36 -18.77 14.43
N LEU A 892 -25.64 -17.72 13.65
CA LEU A 892 -24.64 -16.97 12.88
C LEU A 892 -23.53 -16.39 13.76
N GLU A 893 -23.91 -15.79 14.88
CA GLU A 893 -22.96 -15.29 15.89
C GLU A 893 -22.05 -16.42 16.39
N GLY A 894 -22.64 -17.56 16.74
CA GLY A 894 -21.89 -18.73 17.20
C GLY A 894 -20.97 -19.33 16.14
N ASP A 895 -21.41 -19.41 14.89
CA ASP A 895 -20.61 -19.90 13.75
C ASP A 895 -19.43 -18.96 13.48
N TRP A 896 -19.69 -17.66 13.42
CA TRP A 896 -18.65 -16.64 13.21
C TRP A 896 -17.61 -16.66 14.34
N ILE A 897 -18.06 -16.71 15.60
CA ILE A 897 -17.14 -16.79 16.74
C ILE A 897 -16.31 -18.08 16.66
N ARG A 898 -16.90 -19.23 16.31
CA ARG A 898 -16.17 -20.50 16.15
C ARG A 898 -15.13 -20.41 15.03
N ALA A 899 -15.50 -19.86 13.87
CA ALA A 899 -14.59 -19.67 12.75
C ALA A 899 -13.42 -18.77 13.14
N ARG A 900 -13.69 -17.61 13.76
CA ARG A 900 -12.64 -16.67 14.21
C ARG A 900 -11.76 -17.23 15.32
N LEU A 901 -12.30 -18.04 16.24
CA LEU A 901 -11.46 -18.73 17.23
C LEU A 901 -10.48 -19.70 16.58
N LYS A 902 -10.92 -20.44 15.56
CA LYS A 902 -10.06 -21.32 14.78
C LYS A 902 -8.96 -20.54 14.06
N ASP A 903 -9.30 -19.39 13.47
CA ASP A 903 -8.30 -18.48 12.84
C ASP A 903 -7.26 -17.99 13.85
N VAL A 904 -7.70 -17.65 15.07
CA VAL A 904 -6.86 -17.21 16.19
C VAL A 904 -5.95 -18.35 16.73
N GLY A 905 -6.24 -19.61 16.35
CA GLY A 905 -5.43 -20.78 16.67
C GLY A 905 -5.93 -21.60 17.87
N PHE A 906 -7.20 -21.48 18.25
CA PHE A 906 -7.80 -22.27 19.34
C PHE A 906 -8.22 -23.67 18.93
#